data_AF-A0A498DVE0-F1
#
_entry.id   AF-A0A498DVE0-F1
#
_cell.length_a   1.000
_cell.length_b   1.000
_cell.length_c   1.000
_cell.angle_alpha   90.00
_cell.angle_beta   90.00
_cell.angle_gamma   90.00
#
_symmetry.space_group_name_H-M   'P 1'
#
loop_
_entity.id
_entity.type
_entity.pdbx_description
1 polymer ?
#
loop_
_entity_poly.entity_id
_entity_poly.type
_entity_poly.pdbx_seq_one_letter_code
_entity_poly.pdbx_strand_id
1 'polypeptide(L)'
;MPNAERPGPPQEARQVDIAHVYDRLADRGLQYGPAFRGLRSVWSHGEEVYAEAVLEAGTLDNAGGYLLHPALFDAAFQTALVPGLDEEGKTFLPFALRGVRVYKAGAGAVHVHTAPGDNGSITLSLTDADGQQVATVESLVRRPVTADQLEAATQRTYLLRLAWKALPQSAAASERQRWAFLGTDHLGLTGALKSLRPSFEVHPSLHALDDALCAGAPVPEVVVVSCTDDSSSVYSAAQRALMLVQEWLADARLADSRLVLVCRGAAATGPHEDQPDMSGAAVWGLLRSAQSEHPGRFTLVDIDDPAESAHGLVAAVDSGEPQLAVRQDALFRPRLVRAPTPARSTTLTGTVVLTGGTGALARAVARHLVTRHEVRHLVLLSRRGPKAVGADELTAELTEHGARVDVVACDTADRDALEAALGRFPAPSAVFHTAGVMADVAVDTLTPHGLDRVLRPKADTALHLHSLIQDPECAFVMFSSVAGLTGNPGQANYAAANVVLDALAHHRRALGLRGLSLAWGLWESDGGMGSELSATELSRIKRSGLSPLTQEQGLHLLDAALASDEAVLSPIRLSEAGLTGDMPPILAELAPARSDRHDPADSLVGLLAELPESERSAAAVDFVRAAAAAVLGFDGPDDVDADREFSAVGLDSIGNLELSRSLAKSTGLQLPVTLTFDHPTPVDLAAHLRRLLQENES
;
A
#
# COMPACT_ATOMS: atom_id res chain seq x y z
N MET A 1 -28.03 -26.50 -45.23
CA MET A 1 -28.50 -26.56 -43.82
C MET A 1 -29.40 -25.35 -43.63
N PRO A 2 -30.62 -25.50 -43.06
CA PRO A 2 -31.59 -24.42 -42.97
C PRO A 2 -31.05 -23.30 -42.07
N ASN A 3 -31.42 -22.04 -42.37
CA ASN A 3 -31.29 -20.90 -41.46
C ASN A 3 -31.78 -21.32 -40.08
N ALA A 4 -30.87 -21.47 -39.12
CA ALA A 4 -31.24 -21.61 -37.73
C ALA A 4 -31.93 -20.30 -37.34
N GLU A 5 -33.22 -20.37 -37.04
CA GLU A 5 -33.97 -19.30 -36.40
C GLU A 5 -33.14 -18.81 -35.21
N ARG A 6 -32.82 -17.50 -35.21
CA ARG A 6 -32.27 -16.83 -34.03
C ARG A 6 -33.14 -17.22 -32.83
N PRO A 7 -32.60 -17.79 -31.74
CA PRO A 7 -33.35 -17.93 -30.51
C PRO A 7 -33.42 -16.53 -29.88
N GLY A 8 -34.27 -15.67 -30.44
CA GLY A 8 -34.81 -14.55 -29.70
C GLY A 8 -35.62 -15.10 -28.51
N PRO A 9 -35.88 -14.28 -27.49
CA PRO A 9 -36.73 -14.71 -26.39
C PRO A 9 -38.07 -15.23 -26.95
N PRO A 10 -38.63 -16.32 -26.40
CA PRO A 10 -39.94 -16.80 -26.84
C PRO A 10 -40.98 -15.68 -26.71
N GLN A 11 -42.02 -15.69 -27.54
CA GLN A 11 -43.05 -14.62 -27.53
C GLN A 11 -43.70 -14.42 -26.14
N GLU A 12 -43.67 -15.45 -25.30
CA GLU A 12 -44.22 -15.47 -23.95
C GLU A 12 -43.20 -15.07 -22.87
N ALA A 13 -41.97 -14.68 -23.23
CA ALA A 13 -40.97 -14.24 -22.28
C ALA A 13 -41.30 -12.85 -21.74
N ARG A 14 -41.25 -12.71 -20.41
CA ARG A 14 -41.48 -11.43 -19.73
C ARG A 14 -40.18 -10.63 -19.70
N GLN A 15 -40.23 -9.41 -20.22
CA GLN A 15 -39.12 -8.47 -20.04
C GLN A 15 -38.93 -8.14 -18.56
N VAL A 16 -37.69 -8.18 -18.11
CA VAL A 16 -37.28 -7.82 -16.75
C VAL A 16 -36.65 -6.44 -16.80
N ASP A 17 -37.07 -5.56 -15.88
CA ASP A 17 -36.48 -4.24 -15.75
C ASP A 17 -35.05 -4.35 -15.19
N ILE A 18 -34.08 -3.80 -15.91
CA ILE A 18 -32.66 -3.88 -15.59
C ILE A 18 -32.34 -3.04 -14.35
N ALA A 19 -33.01 -1.88 -14.18
CA ALA A 19 -32.84 -1.06 -12.98
C ALA A 19 -33.21 -1.89 -11.74
N HIS A 20 -34.35 -2.57 -11.80
CA HIS A 20 -34.79 -3.49 -10.75
C HIS A 20 -33.80 -4.64 -10.49
N VAL A 21 -33.17 -5.21 -11.53
CA VAL A 21 -32.13 -6.24 -11.35
C VAL A 21 -30.96 -5.71 -10.51
N TYR A 22 -30.39 -4.56 -10.88
CA TYR A 22 -29.23 -4.04 -10.16
C TYR A 22 -29.59 -3.50 -8.77
N ASP A 23 -30.78 -2.91 -8.59
CA ASP A 23 -31.25 -2.45 -7.28
C ASP A 23 -31.42 -3.63 -6.31
N ARG A 24 -32.02 -4.73 -6.75
CA ARG A 24 -32.18 -5.95 -5.93
C ARG A 24 -30.87 -6.65 -5.63
N LEU A 25 -29.92 -6.63 -6.56
CA LEU A 25 -28.57 -7.16 -6.30
C LEU A 25 -27.83 -6.28 -5.28
N ALA A 26 -27.98 -4.95 -5.37
CA ALA A 26 -27.41 -4.02 -4.39
C ALA A 26 -28.01 -4.20 -2.99
N ASP A 27 -29.34 -4.36 -2.86
CA ASP A 27 -30.03 -4.68 -1.59
C ASP A 27 -29.50 -5.97 -0.95
N ARG A 28 -29.01 -6.89 -1.79
CA ARG A 28 -28.44 -8.19 -1.40
C ARG A 28 -26.91 -8.16 -1.18
N GLY A 29 -26.29 -6.98 -1.22
CA GLY A 29 -24.86 -6.75 -1.01
C GLY A 29 -23.98 -6.90 -2.25
N LEU A 30 -24.56 -7.12 -3.44
CA LEU A 30 -23.83 -7.23 -4.71
C LEU A 30 -23.87 -5.92 -5.48
N GLN A 31 -22.92 -5.04 -5.19
CA GLN A 31 -22.77 -3.77 -5.89
C GLN A 31 -21.85 -3.92 -7.11
N TYR A 32 -22.41 -3.81 -8.31
CA TYR A 32 -21.64 -3.82 -9.56
C TYR A 32 -21.26 -2.39 -9.96
N GLY A 33 -19.98 -2.17 -10.23
CA GLY A 33 -19.46 -0.92 -10.81
C GLY A 33 -19.84 -0.76 -12.29
N PRO A 34 -19.69 0.44 -12.88
CA PRO A 34 -20.17 0.74 -14.23
C PRO A 34 -19.68 -0.23 -15.30
N ALA A 35 -18.39 -0.62 -15.25
CA ALA A 35 -17.81 -1.57 -16.20
C ALA A 35 -18.46 -2.97 -16.16
N PHE A 36 -19.05 -3.37 -15.03
CA PHE A 36 -19.69 -4.67 -14.83
C PHE A 36 -21.22 -4.61 -14.96
N ARG A 37 -21.81 -3.46 -15.32
CA ARG A 37 -23.24 -3.32 -15.59
C ARG A 37 -23.58 -3.55 -17.08
N GLY A 38 -23.05 -4.63 -17.65
CA GLY A 38 -23.10 -4.88 -19.10
C GLY A 38 -24.45 -5.33 -19.67
N LEU A 39 -25.44 -5.67 -18.84
CA LEU A 39 -26.78 -6.10 -19.31
C LEU A 39 -27.53 -4.92 -19.97
N ARG A 40 -27.96 -5.11 -21.22
CA ARG A 40 -28.74 -4.13 -22.02
C ARG A 40 -30.21 -4.48 -22.15
N SER A 41 -30.53 -5.77 -22.09
CA SER A 41 -31.89 -6.26 -22.14
C SER A 41 -31.96 -7.64 -21.50
N VAL A 42 -33.03 -7.93 -20.77
CA VAL A 42 -33.24 -9.19 -20.04
C VAL A 42 -34.68 -9.63 -20.18
N TRP A 43 -34.89 -10.90 -20.50
CA TRP A 43 -36.19 -11.56 -20.56
C TRP A 43 -36.14 -12.85 -19.76
N SER A 44 -37.25 -13.18 -19.13
CA SER A 44 -37.43 -14.39 -18.33
C SER A 44 -38.61 -15.21 -18.85
N HIS A 45 -38.45 -16.53 -18.92
CA HIS A 45 -39.52 -17.46 -19.26
C HIS A 45 -39.37 -18.72 -18.40
N GLY A 46 -40.18 -18.83 -17.35
CA GLY A 46 -39.98 -19.86 -16.32
C GLY A 46 -38.63 -19.66 -15.60
N GLU A 47 -37.80 -20.69 -15.61
CA GLU A 47 -36.43 -20.65 -15.06
C GLU A 47 -35.36 -20.25 -16.10
N GLU A 48 -35.75 -20.06 -17.36
CA GLU A 48 -34.84 -19.63 -18.42
C GLU A 48 -34.73 -18.11 -18.50
N VAL A 49 -33.52 -17.64 -18.81
CA VAL A 49 -33.20 -16.21 -18.94
C VAL A 49 -32.49 -15.98 -20.26
N TYR A 50 -32.96 -14.97 -20.98
CA TYR A 50 -32.39 -14.49 -22.22
C TYR A 50 -31.91 -13.06 -21.98
N ALA A 51 -30.68 -12.73 -22.36
CA ALA A 51 -30.17 -11.39 -22.16
C ALA A 51 -29.25 -10.95 -23.30
N GLU A 52 -29.11 -9.63 -23.46
CA GLU A 52 -28.05 -9.02 -24.24
C GLU A 52 -27.05 -8.37 -23.29
N ALA A 53 -25.78 -8.72 -23.43
CA ALA A 53 -24.69 -8.15 -22.67
C ALA A 53 -23.70 -7.45 -23.63
N VAL A 54 -23.28 -6.24 -23.28
CA VAL A 54 -22.40 -5.40 -24.09
C VAL A 54 -21.33 -4.78 -23.19
N LEU A 55 -20.09 -4.70 -23.67
CA LEU A 55 -19.05 -3.94 -23.00
C LEU A 55 -19.36 -2.44 -23.04
N GLU A 56 -19.19 -1.74 -21.91
CA GLU A 56 -19.38 -0.29 -21.87
C GLU A 56 -18.34 0.46 -22.72
N ALA A 57 -18.76 1.59 -23.28
CA ALA A 57 -17.92 2.46 -24.11
C ALA A 57 -16.72 2.98 -23.28
N GLY A 58 -15.51 2.60 -23.67
CA GLY A 58 -14.26 2.79 -22.91
C GLY A 58 -13.55 1.48 -22.54
N THR A 59 -14.27 0.36 -22.53
CA THR A 59 -13.69 -1.00 -22.34
C THR A 59 -13.47 -1.74 -23.66
N LEU A 60 -14.08 -1.23 -24.74
CA LEU A 60 -14.05 -1.82 -26.09
C LEU A 60 -12.65 -1.84 -26.72
N ASP A 61 -11.82 -0.82 -26.45
CA ASP A 61 -10.48 -0.70 -27.03
C ASP A 61 -9.53 -1.82 -26.55
N ASN A 62 -9.84 -2.44 -25.41
CA ASN A 62 -9.10 -3.58 -24.84
C ASN A 62 -9.74 -4.95 -25.10
N ALA A 63 -10.89 -5.02 -25.81
CA ALA A 63 -11.60 -6.28 -26.04
C ALA A 63 -10.76 -7.31 -26.82
N GLY A 64 -9.88 -6.85 -27.71
CA GLY A 64 -8.98 -7.71 -28.51
C GLY A 64 -7.91 -8.46 -27.69
N GLY A 65 -7.67 -8.06 -26.44
CA GLY A 65 -6.68 -8.70 -25.56
C GLY A 65 -7.17 -9.96 -24.84
N TYR A 66 -8.47 -10.28 -24.91
CA TYR A 66 -9.08 -11.38 -24.16
C TYR A 66 -9.78 -12.39 -25.07
N LEU A 67 -9.71 -13.68 -24.70
CA LEU A 67 -10.55 -14.71 -25.30
C LEU A 67 -12.05 -14.42 -25.05
N LEU A 68 -12.39 -14.06 -23.82
CA LEU A 68 -13.69 -13.50 -23.47
C LEU A 68 -13.44 -12.43 -22.41
N HIS A 69 -13.93 -11.21 -22.64
CA HIS A 69 -13.65 -10.11 -21.73
C HIS A 69 -14.26 -10.39 -20.33
N PRO A 70 -13.53 -10.21 -19.22
CA PRO A 70 -14.02 -10.54 -17.88
C PRO A 70 -15.36 -9.88 -17.53
N ALA A 71 -15.53 -8.59 -17.84
CA ALA A 71 -16.78 -7.88 -17.60
C ALA A 71 -17.96 -8.41 -18.43
N LEU A 72 -17.71 -8.85 -19.67
CA LEU A 72 -18.75 -9.43 -20.53
C LEU A 72 -19.16 -10.81 -20.03
N PHE A 73 -18.17 -11.59 -19.56
CA PHE A 73 -18.43 -12.91 -18.99
C PHE A 73 -19.16 -12.83 -17.65
N ASP A 74 -18.80 -11.87 -16.80
CA ASP A 74 -19.50 -11.61 -15.55
C ASP A 74 -20.95 -11.18 -15.78
N ALA A 75 -21.19 -10.26 -16.73
CA ALA A 75 -22.55 -9.89 -17.14
C ALA A 75 -23.37 -11.11 -17.60
N ALA A 76 -22.74 -12.08 -18.28
CA ALA A 76 -23.39 -13.34 -18.61
C ALA A 76 -23.69 -14.21 -17.37
N PHE A 77 -22.90 -14.17 -16.30
CA PHE A 77 -23.24 -14.85 -15.04
C PHE A 77 -24.35 -14.17 -14.24
N GLN A 78 -24.50 -12.85 -14.37
CA GLN A 78 -25.55 -12.11 -13.67
C GLN A 78 -26.96 -12.59 -14.08
N THR A 79 -27.14 -13.12 -15.28
CA THR A 79 -28.42 -13.72 -15.73
C THR A 79 -28.82 -14.92 -14.87
N ALA A 80 -27.85 -15.66 -14.30
CA ALA A 80 -28.08 -16.80 -13.41
C ALA A 80 -28.66 -16.40 -12.04
N LEU A 81 -28.70 -15.09 -11.75
CA LEU A 81 -29.24 -14.50 -10.53
C LEU A 81 -30.65 -13.92 -10.72
N VAL A 82 -31.13 -13.84 -11.96
CA VAL A 82 -32.46 -13.32 -12.29
C VAL A 82 -33.59 -14.25 -11.82
N PRO A 83 -33.49 -15.59 -11.94
CA PRO A 83 -34.48 -16.48 -11.35
C PRO A 83 -34.43 -16.39 -9.82
N GLY A 84 -35.55 -16.07 -9.17
CA GLY A 84 -35.62 -15.87 -7.71
C GLY A 84 -35.13 -14.50 -7.22
N LEU A 85 -34.99 -13.51 -8.12
CA LEU A 85 -34.60 -12.13 -7.76
C LEU A 85 -35.54 -11.48 -6.72
N ASP A 86 -36.83 -11.82 -6.78
CA ASP A 86 -37.87 -11.27 -5.91
C ASP A 86 -38.21 -12.19 -4.70
N GLU A 87 -37.60 -13.38 -4.62
CA GLU A 87 -37.81 -14.28 -3.48
C GLU A 87 -37.11 -13.75 -2.22
N GLU A 88 -37.79 -13.82 -1.07
CA GLU A 88 -37.17 -13.52 0.23
C GLU A 88 -36.19 -14.64 0.60
N GLY A 89 -34.88 -14.35 0.69
CA GLY A 89 -33.89 -15.36 1.01
C GLY A 89 -32.48 -15.09 0.49
N LYS A 90 -31.64 -16.14 0.56
CA LYS A 90 -30.18 -16.12 0.33
C LYS A 90 -29.84 -15.72 -1.11
N THR A 91 -28.76 -14.96 -1.26
CA THR A 91 -28.17 -14.62 -2.57
C THR A 91 -27.30 -15.76 -3.03
N PHE A 92 -27.36 -16.11 -4.31
CA PHE A 92 -26.54 -17.19 -4.85
C PHE A 92 -25.32 -16.60 -5.56
N LEU A 93 -24.15 -17.20 -5.36
CA LEU A 93 -22.93 -16.84 -6.08
C LEU A 93 -22.39 -18.02 -6.90
N PRO A 94 -21.79 -17.76 -8.07
CA PRO A 94 -20.97 -18.72 -8.79
C PRO A 94 -19.94 -19.38 -7.86
N PHE A 95 -19.91 -20.71 -7.80
CA PHE A 95 -18.97 -21.47 -6.99
C PHE A 95 -18.04 -22.35 -7.82
N ALA A 96 -18.57 -23.02 -8.84
CA ALA A 96 -17.76 -23.87 -9.70
C ALA A 96 -18.30 -23.88 -11.13
N LEU A 97 -17.38 -23.87 -12.10
CA LEU A 97 -17.65 -23.94 -13.53
C LEU A 97 -17.13 -25.27 -14.06
N ARG A 98 -17.89 -25.89 -14.97
CA ARG A 98 -17.46 -27.08 -15.73
C ARG A 98 -17.81 -26.93 -17.19
N GLY A 99 -16.96 -27.49 -18.04
CA GLY A 99 -17.20 -27.53 -19.49
C GLY A 99 -17.23 -26.15 -20.15
N VAL A 100 -16.38 -25.22 -19.70
CA VAL A 100 -16.25 -23.91 -20.36
C VAL A 100 -15.55 -24.11 -21.71
N ARG A 101 -16.20 -23.71 -22.80
CA ARG A 101 -15.62 -23.70 -24.15
C ARG A 101 -15.80 -22.32 -24.76
N VAL A 102 -14.73 -21.79 -25.35
CA VAL A 102 -14.75 -20.52 -26.11
C VAL A 102 -14.51 -20.86 -27.57
N TYR A 103 -15.41 -20.40 -28.44
CA TYR A 103 -15.41 -20.67 -29.87
C TYR A 103 -14.94 -19.46 -30.68
N LYS A 104 -15.15 -18.24 -30.17
CA LYS A 104 -14.75 -16.98 -30.81
C LYS A 104 -14.19 -16.01 -29.77
N ALA A 105 -13.03 -15.42 -30.06
CA ALA A 105 -12.35 -14.46 -29.19
C ALA A 105 -12.77 -13.01 -29.45
N GLY A 106 -12.57 -12.13 -28.48
CA GLY A 106 -12.70 -10.67 -28.65
C GLY A 106 -14.11 -10.15 -28.89
N ALA A 107 -15.15 -10.87 -28.46
CA ALA A 107 -16.52 -10.39 -28.55
C ALA A 107 -16.72 -9.15 -27.66
N GLY A 108 -17.26 -8.06 -28.23
CA GLY A 108 -17.67 -6.86 -27.48
C GLY A 108 -19.14 -6.86 -27.04
N ALA A 109 -19.94 -7.76 -27.61
CA ALA A 109 -21.36 -7.96 -27.30
C ALA A 109 -21.75 -9.42 -27.49
N VAL A 110 -22.64 -9.93 -26.64
CA VAL A 110 -23.18 -11.29 -26.72
C VAL A 110 -24.66 -11.33 -26.35
N HIS A 111 -25.38 -12.25 -26.97
CA HIS A 111 -26.65 -12.75 -26.46
C HIS A 111 -26.37 -13.94 -25.55
N VAL A 112 -27.00 -13.93 -24.39
CA VAL A 112 -26.83 -14.93 -23.33
C VAL A 112 -28.15 -15.68 -23.19
N HIS A 113 -28.10 -17.00 -23.32
CA HIS A 113 -29.19 -17.90 -22.92
C HIS A 113 -28.76 -18.71 -21.71
N THR A 114 -29.58 -18.66 -20.67
CA THR A 114 -29.36 -19.28 -19.38
C THR A 114 -30.50 -20.24 -19.12
N ALA A 115 -30.17 -21.49 -18.83
CA ALA A 115 -31.17 -22.54 -18.61
C ALA A 115 -30.80 -23.41 -17.40
N PRO A 116 -31.80 -24.07 -16.76
CA PRO A 116 -31.54 -25.03 -15.70
C PRO A 116 -30.68 -26.20 -16.20
N GLY A 117 -29.67 -26.55 -15.41
CA GLY A 117 -28.86 -27.75 -15.60
C GLY A 117 -29.12 -28.80 -14.52
N ASP A 118 -28.36 -29.88 -14.56
CA ASP A 118 -28.49 -30.98 -13.60
C ASP A 118 -28.18 -30.53 -12.16
N ASN A 119 -28.86 -31.15 -11.18
CA ASN A 119 -28.63 -30.97 -9.74
C ASN A 119 -28.66 -29.49 -9.27
N GLY A 120 -29.51 -28.66 -9.89
CA GLY A 120 -29.67 -27.25 -9.53
C GLY A 120 -28.54 -26.33 -10.04
N SER A 121 -27.67 -26.84 -10.91
CA SER A 121 -26.71 -26.03 -11.67
C SER A 121 -27.41 -25.28 -12.81
N ILE A 122 -26.67 -24.39 -13.47
CA ILE A 122 -27.15 -23.61 -14.62
C ILE A 122 -26.23 -23.81 -15.82
N THR A 123 -26.78 -23.86 -17.02
CA THR A 123 -26.04 -23.83 -18.28
C THR A 123 -26.07 -22.42 -18.87
N LEU A 124 -24.97 -21.99 -19.51
CA LEU A 124 -24.91 -20.73 -20.24
C LEU A 124 -24.48 -20.96 -21.69
N SER A 125 -25.18 -20.33 -22.64
CA SER A 125 -24.80 -20.27 -24.04
C SER A 125 -24.70 -18.81 -24.47
N LEU A 126 -23.53 -18.43 -25.02
CA LEU A 126 -23.24 -17.07 -25.48
C LEU A 126 -23.11 -17.10 -27.02
N THR A 127 -23.88 -16.26 -27.71
CA THR A 127 -23.80 -16.09 -29.17
C THR A 127 -23.58 -14.63 -29.55
N ASP A 128 -23.04 -14.38 -30.75
CA ASP A 128 -22.94 -13.02 -31.29
C ASP A 128 -24.25 -12.59 -32.01
N ALA A 129 -24.26 -11.38 -32.58
CA ALA A 129 -25.40 -10.81 -33.30
C ALA A 129 -25.81 -11.61 -34.56
N ASP A 130 -24.88 -12.40 -35.12
CA ASP A 130 -25.10 -13.28 -36.26
C ASP A 130 -25.55 -14.69 -35.81
N GLY A 131 -25.68 -14.91 -34.50
CA GLY A 131 -26.07 -16.20 -33.92
C GLY A 131 -24.95 -17.23 -33.87
N GLN A 132 -23.71 -16.84 -34.14
CA GLN A 132 -22.56 -17.73 -34.03
C GLN A 132 -22.18 -17.91 -32.55
N GLN A 133 -21.77 -19.12 -32.18
CA GLN A 133 -21.36 -19.40 -30.81
C GLN A 133 -20.09 -18.65 -30.45
N VAL A 134 -20.12 -17.97 -29.31
CA VAL A 134 -18.98 -17.26 -28.70
C VAL A 134 -18.40 -18.11 -27.57
N ALA A 135 -19.24 -18.56 -26.64
CA ALA A 135 -18.82 -19.44 -25.55
C ALA A 135 -19.99 -20.28 -25.00
N THR A 136 -19.68 -21.39 -24.35
CA THR A 136 -20.65 -22.20 -23.59
C THR A 136 -20.09 -22.57 -22.22
N VAL A 137 -20.99 -22.69 -21.24
CA VAL A 137 -20.72 -23.22 -19.89
C VAL A 137 -21.70 -24.36 -19.65
N GLU A 138 -21.18 -25.60 -19.61
CA GLU A 138 -22.00 -26.80 -19.42
C GLU A 138 -22.58 -26.92 -18.01
N SER A 139 -21.91 -26.37 -16.98
CA SER A 139 -22.47 -26.33 -15.63
C SER A 139 -21.85 -25.22 -14.79
N LEU A 140 -22.72 -24.38 -14.23
CA LEU A 140 -22.44 -23.36 -13.22
C LEU A 140 -23.12 -23.78 -11.91
N VAL A 141 -22.33 -24.24 -10.94
CA VAL A 141 -22.80 -24.54 -9.59
C VAL A 141 -22.87 -23.24 -8.79
N ARG A 142 -23.99 -23.02 -8.13
CA ARG A 142 -24.24 -21.84 -7.29
C ARG A 142 -24.28 -22.22 -5.82
N ARG A 143 -23.82 -21.33 -4.93
CA ARG A 143 -23.93 -21.50 -3.47
C ARG A 143 -24.65 -20.32 -2.83
N PRO A 144 -25.52 -20.57 -1.85
CA PRO A 144 -26.19 -19.50 -1.15
C PRO A 144 -25.23 -18.82 -0.16
N VAL A 145 -25.30 -17.50 -0.10
CA VAL A 145 -24.50 -16.60 0.74
C VAL A 145 -25.43 -15.52 1.31
N THR A 146 -25.20 -15.12 2.56
CA THR A 146 -25.90 -13.99 3.19
C THR A 146 -25.16 -12.67 2.93
N ALA A 147 -25.84 -11.53 3.06
CA ALA A 147 -25.20 -10.20 2.94
C ALA A 147 -23.99 -10.09 3.89
N ASP A 148 -24.16 -10.46 5.17
CA ASP A 148 -23.08 -10.46 6.17
C ASP A 148 -21.88 -11.32 5.77
N GLN A 149 -22.10 -12.47 5.11
CA GLN A 149 -21.01 -13.34 4.66
C GLN A 149 -20.25 -12.73 3.48
N LEU A 150 -20.95 -12.04 2.57
CA LEU A 150 -20.37 -11.36 1.42
C LEU A 150 -19.58 -10.12 1.85
N GLU A 151 -20.12 -9.37 2.81
CA GLU A 151 -19.47 -8.21 3.41
C GLU A 151 -18.20 -8.64 4.15
N ALA A 152 -18.29 -9.66 5.00
CA ALA A 152 -17.13 -10.23 5.69
C ALA A 152 -16.08 -10.77 4.69
N ALA A 153 -16.50 -11.39 3.58
CA ALA A 153 -15.59 -11.87 2.54
C ALA A 153 -14.87 -10.72 1.82
N THR A 154 -15.59 -9.64 1.51
CA THR A 154 -15.03 -8.43 0.89
C THR A 154 -14.05 -7.74 1.82
N GLN A 155 -14.41 -7.57 3.09
CA GLN A 155 -13.57 -6.92 4.08
C GLN A 155 -12.30 -7.74 4.40
N ARG A 156 -12.36 -9.08 4.34
CA ARG A 156 -11.16 -9.94 4.44
C ARG A 156 -10.13 -9.66 3.34
N THR A 157 -10.54 -9.12 2.20
CA THR A 157 -9.60 -8.75 1.13
C THR A 157 -8.74 -7.54 1.50
N TYR A 158 -9.13 -6.79 2.53
CA TYR A 158 -8.43 -5.60 3.02
C TYR A 158 -7.39 -5.91 4.09
N LEU A 159 -7.34 -7.15 4.60
CA LEU A 159 -6.34 -7.56 5.58
C LEU A 159 -5.15 -8.19 4.88
N LEU A 160 -4.04 -7.48 4.85
CA LEU A 160 -2.81 -7.93 4.21
C LEU A 160 -1.73 -8.23 5.26
N ARG A 161 -0.69 -8.93 4.83
CA ARG A 161 0.55 -9.15 5.59
C ARG A 161 1.76 -8.99 4.68
N LEU A 162 2.89 -8.67 5.28
CA LEU A 162 4.18 -8.70 4.59
C LEU A 162 4.62 -10.16 4.39
N ALA A 163 5.03 -10.49 3.17
CA ALA A 163 5.64 -11.76 2.82
C ALA A 163 6.99 -11.51 2.16
N TRP A 164 8.01 -12.21 2.64
CA TRP A 164 9.33 -12.22 2.04
C TRP A 164 9.41 -13.36 1.03
N LYS A 165 9.37 -13.02 -0.26
CA LYS A 165 9.39 -13.99 -1.35
C LYS A 165 10.82 -14.21 -1.84
N ALA A 166 11.20 -15.47 -2.02
CA ALA A 166 12.49 -15.81 -2.59
C ALA A 166 12.64 -15.19 -3.98
N LEU A 167 13.81 -14.61 -4.23
CA LEU A 167 14.22 -14.09 -5.53
C LEU A 167 15.31 -15.01 -6.09
N PRO A 168 15.15 -15.57 -7.31
CA PRO A 168 16.19 -16.36 -7.93
C PRO A 168 17.46 -15.53 -8.11
N GLN A 169 18.58 -16.05 -7.62
CA GLN A 169 19.87 -15.40 -7.79
C GLN A 169 20.32 -15.55 -9.25
N SER A 170 20.68 -14.43 -9.90
CA SER A 170 21.34 -14.49 -11.22
C SER A 170 22.82 -14.77 -11.03
N ALA A 171 23.38 -15.69 -11.82
CA ALA A 171 24.75 -16.15 -11.69
C ALA A 171 25.82 -15.17 -12.25
N ALA A 172 25.42 -14.09 -12.93
CA ALA A 172 26.34 -13.16 -13.54
C ALA A 172 26.35 -11.82 -12.80
N ALA A 173 27.27 -11.69 -11.85
CA ALA A 173 27.52 -10.42 -11.19
C ALA A 173 28.29 -9.48 -12.14
N SER A 174 27.92 -8.20 -12.21
CA SER A 174 28.64 -7.25 -13.08
C SER A 174 30.00 -6.92 -12.45
N GLU A 175 31.07 -7.56 -12.94
CA GLU A 175 32.46 -7.31 -12.48
C GLU A 175 32.95 -5.88 -12.79
N ARG A 176 32.19 -5.08 -13.55
CA ARG A 176 32.60 -3.76 -14.05
C ARG A 176 32.27 -2.61 -13.10
N GLN A 177 31.35 -2.79 -12.17
CA GLN A 177 30.93 -1.71 -11.29
C GLN A 177 32.02 -1.38 -10.27
N ARG A 178 32.29 -0.08 -10.07
CA ARG A 178 33.18 0.39 -9.00
C ARG A 178 32.41 0.45 -7.68
N TRP A 179 32.91 -0.25 -6.68
CA TRP A 179 32.30 -0.33 -5.36
C TRP A 179 33.20 0.35 -4.32
N ALA A 180 32.58 1.03 -3.37
CA ALA A 180 33.26 1.58 -2.21
C ALA A 180 32.50 1.23 -0.92
N PHE A 181 33.22 1.14 0.20
CA PHE A 181 32.66 1.14 1.53
C PHE A 181 32.78 2.52 2.15
N LEU A 182 31.73 2.95 2.86
CA LEU A 182 31.67 4.23 3.54
C LEU A 182 31.55 4.03 5.05
N GLY A 183 32.43 4.69 5.80
CA GLY A 183 32.36 4.72 7.26
C GLY A 183 33.04 3.54 7.93
N THR A 184 32.63 3.27 9.17
CA THR A 184 33.15 2.15 9.96
C THR A 184 32.39 0.88 9.62
N ASP A 185 33.12 -0.22 9.42
CA ASP A 185 32.55 -1.52 9.16
C ASP A 185 32.06 -2.20 10.44
N HIS A 186 30.86 -1.80 10.88
CA HIS A 186 30.24 -2.33 12.09
C HIS A 186 29.80 -3.79 11.95
N LEU A 187 29.65 -4.28 10.72
CA LEU A 187 29.15 -5.63 10.42
C LEU A 187 30.26 -6.61 10.00
N GLY A 188 31.44 -6.13 9.62
CA GLY A 188 32.55 -6.99 9.16
C GLY A 188 32.45 -7.39 7.67
N LEU A 189 31.80 -6.56 6.84
CA LEU A 189 31.55 -6.82 5.42
C LEU A 189 32.76 -6.55 4.52
N THR A 190 33.62 -5.60 4.88
CA THR A 190 34.68 -5.06 4.01
C THR A 190 35.67 -6.13 3.53
N GLY A 191 36.08 -7.06 4.41
CA GLY A 191 37.02 -8.13 4.07
C GLY A 191 36.45 -9.12 3.02
N ALA A 192 35.19 -9.51 3.20
CA ALA A 192 34.50 -10.41 2.29
C ALA A 192 34.21 -9.71 0.95
N LEU A 193 33.70 -8.48 0.97
CA LEU A 193 33.43 -7.69 -0.24
C LEU A 193 34.70 -7.42 -1.05
N LYS A 194 35.82 -7.09 -0.41
CA LYS A 194 37.10 -6.89 -1.08
C LYS A 194 37.61 -8.16 -1.77
N SER A 195 37.28 -9.34 -1.26
CA SER A 195 37.63 -10.62 -1.87
C SER A 195 36.80 -10.90 -3.13
N LEU A 196 35.56 -10.42 -3.18
CA LEU A 196 34.63 -10.56 -4.32
C LEU A 196 34.78 -9.45 -5.37
N ARG A 197 35.28 -8.28 -4.95
CA ARG A 197 35.45 -7.07 -5.77
C ARG A 197 36.86 -6.52 -5.57
N PRO A 198 37.83 -6.89 -6.43
CA PRO A 198 39.21 -6.42 -6.29
C PRO A 198 39.38 -4.90 -6.33
N SER A 199 38.48 -4.19 -7.06
CA SER A 199 38.45 -2.73 -7.17
C SER A 199 37.63 -2.04 -6.05
N PHE A 200 37.57 -2.65 -4.86
CA PHE A 200 36.79 -2.16 -3.73
C PHE A 200 37.61 -1.21 -2.85
N GLU A 201 37.14 0.04 -2.74
CA GLU A 201 37.75 1.07 -1.91
C GLU A 201 37.05 1.20 -0.56
N VAL A 202 37.74 1.77 0.44
CA VAL A 202 37.17 2.05 1.76
C VAL A 202 37.46 3.51 2.11
N HIS A 203 36.41 4.27 2.34
CA HIS A 203 36.46 5.68 2.72
C HIS A 203 35.90 5.84 4.14
N PRO A 204 36.65 6.45 5.08
CA PRO A 204 36.24 6.51 6.49
C PRO A 204 35.05 7.44 6.76
N SER A 205 34.71 8.34 5.83
CA SER A 205 33.58 9.27 5.92
C SER A 205 33.22 9.81 4.53
N LEU A 206 32.06 10.48 4.40
CA LEU A 206 31.70 11.17 3.16
C LEU A 206 32.68 12.28 2.82
N HIS A 207 33.22 12.96 3.83
CA HIS A 207 34.27 13.97 3.63
C HIS A 207 35.55 13.39 3.01
N ALA A 208 35.98 12.19 3.44
CA ALA A 208 37.14 11.54 2.85
C ALA A 208 36.89 11.07 1.40
N LEU A 209 35.66 10.62 1.11
CA LEU A 209 35.24 10.33 -0.26
C LEU A 209 35.27 11.62 -1.11
N ASP A 210 34.73 12.72 -0.60
CA ASP A 210 34.77 14.04 -1.25
C ASP A 210 36.22 14.48 -1.55
N ASP A 211 37.13 14.38 -0.59
CA ASP A 211 38.55 14.70 -0.79
C ASP A 211 39.16 13.85 -1.93
N ALA A 212 38.83 12.55 -1.98
CA ALA A 212 39.31 11.66 -3.03
C ALA A 212 38.75 12.05 -4.41
N LEU A 213 37.45 12.36 -4.50
CA LEU A 213 36.81 12.83 -5.73
C LEU A 213 37.40 14.17 -6.19
N CYS A 214 37.64 15.10 -5.28
CA CYS A 214 38.33 16.38 -5.55
C CYS A 214 39.76 16.16 -6.05
N ALA A 215 40.44 15.11 -5.59
CA ALA A 215 41.76 14.71 -6.08
C ALA A 215 41.74 13.97 -7.42
N GLY A 216 40.55 13.77 -8.03
CA GLY A 216 40.39 13.14 -9.34
C GLY A 216 40.19 11.62 -9.29
N ALA A 217 39.85 11.05 -8.12
CA ALA A 217 39.41 9.66 -8.05
C ALA A 217 38.11 9.46 -8.84
N PRO A 218 37.92 8.29 -9.48
CA PRO A 218 36.68 8.00 -10.19
C PRO A 218 35.51 7.86 -9.22
N VAL A 219 34.32 8.33 -9.63
CA VAL A 219 33.09 8.17 -8.84
C VAL A 219 32.71 6.68 -8.73
N PRO A 220 32.48 6.15 -7.51
CA PRO A 220 31.98 4.79 -7.32
C PRO A 220 30.51 4.68 -7.75
N GLU A 221 30.16 3.60 -8.44
CA GLU A 221 28.77 3.37 -8.88
C GLU A 221 27.90 2.83 -7.72
N VAL A 222 28.53 2.10 -6.79
CA VAL A 222 27.88 1.52 -5.61
C VAL A 222 28.69 1.88 -4.37
N VAL A 223 28.02 2.46 -3.37
CA VAL A 223 28.62 2.77 -2.08
C VAL A 223 27.87 2.00 -1.00
N VAL A 224 28.57 1.17 -0.23
CA VAL A 224 28.01 0.33 0.83
C VAL A 224 28.27 0.96 2.19
N VAL A 225 27.27 0.97 3.06
CA VAL A 225 27.39 1.47 4.44
C VAL A 225 26.71 0.51 5.43
N SER A 226 27.32 0.33 6.60
CA SER A 226 26.68 -0.34 7.74
C SER A 226 25.84 0.69 8.52
N CYS A 227 24.53 0.49 8.60
CA CYS A 227 23.63 1.46 9.21
C CYS A 227 23.40 1.25 10.71
N THR A 228 23.58 0.02 11.18
CA THR A 228 23.44 -0.33 12.59
C THR A 228 24.74 -0.86 13.18
N ASP A 229 24.88 -0.63 14.48
CA ASP A 229 25.83 -1.31 15.34
C ASP A 229 25.06 -1.88 16.54
N ASP A 230 25.57 -2.94 17.17
CA ASP A 230 24.90 -3.65 18.27
C ASP A 230 24.66 -2.78 19.53
N SER A 231 25.23 -1.57 19.59
CA SER A 231 25.20 -0.70 20.77
C SER A 231 24.25 0.49 20.64
N SER A 232 23.71 0.73 19.45
CA SER A 232 22.99 1.96 19.15
C SER A 232 21.54 1.91 19.61
N SER A 233 21.12 3.00 20.25
CA SER A 233 19.70 3.25 20.51
C SER A 233 18.94 3.52 19.20
N VAL A 234 17.62 3.31 19.23
CA VAL A 234 16.70 3.65 18.14
C VAL A 234 16.92 5.07 17.62
N TYR A 235 17.06 6.03 18.54
CA TYR A 235 17.28 7.44 18.23
C TYR A 235 18.61 7.66 17.52
N SER A 236 19.69 7.15 18.10
CA SER A 236 21.03 7.34 17.56
C SER A 236 21.18 6.72 16.17
N ALA A 237 20.61 5.53 15.96
CA ALA A 237 20.63 4.87 14.65
C ALA A 237 19.85 5.66 13.60
N ALA A 238 18.61 6.08 13.91
CA ALA A 238 17.77 6.82 12.97
C ALA A 238 18.35 8.21 12.66
N GLN A 239 18.91 8.93 13.64
CA GLN A 239 19.56 10.22 13.42
C GLN A 239 20.82 10.11 12.56
N ARG A 240 21.65 9.08 12.77
CA ARG A 240 22.84 8.86 11.91
C ARG A 240 22.43 8.52 10.48
N ALA A 241 21.42 7.68 10.29
CA ALA A 241 20.89 7.38 8.96
C ALA A 241 20.35 8.64 8.27
N LEU A 242 19.63 9.51 9.01
CA LEU A 242 19.15 10.78 8.48
C LEU A 242 20.29 11.70 8.03
N MET A 243 21.30 11.93 8.88
CA MET A 243 22.44 12.78 8.54
C MET A 243 23.20 12.23 7.33
N LEU A 244 23.44 10.92 7.29
CA LEU A 244 24.11 10.27 6.17
C LEU A 244 23.34 10.46 4.86
N VAL A 245 22.02 10.28 4.87
CA VAL A 245 21.18 10.46 3.67
C VAL A 245 21.20 11.92 3.21
N GLN A 246 21.10 12.88 4.13
CA GLN A 246 21.14 14.31 3.80
C GLN A 246 22.49 14.71 3.20
N GLU A 247 23.60 14.27 3.80
CA GLU A 247 24.95 14.54 3.29
C GLU A 247 25.18 13.87 1.93
N TRP A 248 24.70 12.65 1.74
CA TRP A 248 24.77 11.93 0.46
C TRP A 248 23.99 12.63 -0.66
N LEU A 249 22.79 13.12 -0.35
CA LEU A 249 21.91 13.79 -1.33
C LEU A 249 22.44 15.19 -1.71
N ALA A 250 23.18 15.85 -0.81
CA ALA A 250 23.75 17.17 -1.07
C ALA A 250 24.88 17.17 -2.12
N ASP A 251 25.52 16.03 -2.39
CA ASP A 251 26.60 15.93 -3.37
C ASP A 251 26.08 15.54 -4.77
N ALA A 252 26.02 16.52 -5.67
CA ALA A 252 25.56 16.32 -7.04
C ALA A 252 26.43 15.35 -7.86
N ARG A 253 27.71 15.13 -7.50
CA ARG A 253 28.57 14.16 -8.20
C ARG A 253 28.15 12.71 -7.94
N LEU A 254 27.41 12.47 -6.85
CA LEU A 254 26.90 11.17 -6.43
C LEU A 254 25.47 10.93 -6.91
N ALA A 255 24.94 11.76 -7.82
CA ALA A 255 23.58 11.64 -8.35
C ALA A 255 23.34 10.28 -9.04
N ASP A 256 24.33 9.81 -9.81
CA ASP A 256 24.29 8.52 -10.52
C ASP A 256 24.79 7.34 -9.65
N SER A 257 25.26 7.64 -8.44
CA SER A 257 25.73 6.62 -7.49
C SER A 257 24.57 6.07 -6.66
N ARG A 258 24.66 4.79 -6.31
CA ARG A 258 23.68 4.12 -5.46
C ARG A 258 24.26 3.84 -4.08
N LEU A 259 23.58 4.34 -3.04
CA LEU A 259 23.93 4.07 -1.65
C LEU A 259 23.19 2.81 -1.15
N VAL A 260 23.95 1.79 -0.80
CA VAL A 260 23.48 0.50 -0.30
C VAL A 260 23.57 0.50 1.22
N LEU A 261 22.42 0.60 1.86
CA LEU A 261 22.27 0.72 3.30
C LEU A 261 22.03 -0.68 3.90
N VAL A 262 23.03 -1.18 4.62
CA VAL A 262 23.02 -2.55 5.16
C VAL A 262 22.71 -2.52 6.65
N CYS A 263 21.63 -3.19 7.04
CA CYS A 263 21.31 -3.51 8.43
C CYS A 263 21.50 -5.01 8.69
N ARG A 264 21.61 -5.38 9.96
CA ARG A 264 21.59 -6.77 10.41
C ARG A 264 20.35 -7.02 11.26
N GLY A 265 19.53 -8.01 10.87
CA GLY A 265 18.35 -8.42 11.61
C GLY A 265 17.29 -7.32 11.79
N ALA A 266 17.23 -6.30 10.93
CA ALA A 266 16.19 -5.26 10.98
C ALA A 266 14.82 -5.75 10.49
N ALA A 267 14.76 -6.84 9.71
CA ALA A 267 13.54 -7.36 9.13
C ALA A 267 13.23 -8.80 9.60
N ALA A 268 11.98 -9.00 10.04
CA ALA A 268 11.42 -10.35 10.21
C ALA A 268 11.08 -10.95 8.84
N THR A 269 11.81 -11.98 8.44
CA THR A 269 11.67 -12.71 7.17
C THR A 269 10.88 -14.02 7.30
N GLY A 270 10.92 -14.64 8.48
CA GLY A 270 10.25 -15.89 8.80
C GLY A 270 9.05 -15.74 9.73
N PRO A 271 8.17 -16.76 9.82
CA PRO A 271 7.07 -16.76 10.76
C PRO A 271 7.58 -16.95 12.20
N HIS A 272 7.35 -15.94 13.05
CA HIS A 272 7.28 -16.02 14.53
C HIS A 272 8.52 -16.41 15.34
N GLU A 273 9.71 -16.53 14.76
CA GLU A 273 10.96 -16.78 15.49
C GLU A 273 11.97 -15.63 15.41
N ASP A 274 11.80 -14.75 14.43
CA ASP A 274 12.67 -13.60 14.25
C ASP A 274 12.48 -12.59 15.39
N GLN A 275 13.58 -12.08 15.92
CA GLN A 275 13.63 -10.96 16.86
C GLN A 275 14.28 -9.77 16.18
N PRO A 276 13.53 -8.95 15.42
CA PRO A 276 14.12 -7.85 14.70
C PRO A 276 14.75 -6.83 15.64
N ASP A 277 15.90 -6.27 15.23
CA ASP A 277 16.54 -5.16 15.91
C ASP A 277 15.71 -3.88 15.74
N MET A 278 15.34 -3.26 16.86
CA MET A 278 14.49 -2.06 16.87
C MET A 278 15.19 -0.87 16.22
N SER A 279 16.51 -0.77 16.37
CA SER A 279 17.30 0.33 15.81
C SER A 279 17.37 0.22 14.29
N GLY A 280 17.63 -0.98 13.76
CA GLY A 280 17.57 -1.28 12.33
C GLY A 280 16.16 -1.12 11.76
N ALA A 281 15.13 -1.51 12.49
CA ALA A 281 13.74 -1.32 12.10
C ALA A 281 13.38 0.17 11.91
N ALA A 282 13.80 1.04 12.84
CA ALA A 282 13.61 2.48 12.72
C ALA A 282 14.33 3.06 11.51
N VAL A 283 15.57 2.64 11.26
CA VAL A 283 16.35 3.02 10.08
C VAL A 283 15.64 2.59 8.80
N TRP A 284 15.14 1.35 8.73
CA TRP A 284 14.38 0.86 7.58
C TRP A 284 13.14 1.70 7.29
N GLY A 285 12.36 2.04 8.33
CA GLY A 285 11.19 2.90 8.17
C GLY A 285 11.56 4.28 7.59
N LEU A 286 12.60 4.92 8.14
CA LEU A 286 13.12 6.20 7.66
C LEU A 286 13.55 6.12 6.19
N LEU A 287 14.35 5.11 5.84
CA LEU A 287 14.93 4.96 4.51
C LEU A 287 13.91 4.57 3.45
N ARG A 288 12.82 3.88 3.80
CA ARG A 288 11.70 3.63 2.87
C ARG A 288 11.04 4.92 2.41
N SER A 289 10.86 5.88 3.32
CA SER A 289 10.35 7.20 2.96
C SER A 289 11.37 7.96 2.09
N ALA A 290 12.66 7.92 2.46
CA ALA A 290 13.72 8.50 1.63
C ALA A 290 13.82 7.88 0.22
N GLN A 291 13.56 6.57 0.07
CA GLN A 291 13.45 5.90 -1.24
C GLN A 291 12.29 6.41 -2.07
N SER A 292 11.15 6.69 -1.43
CA SER A 292 10.00 7.28 -2.12
C SER A 292 10.25 8.75 -2.51
N GLU A 293 11.08 9.46 -1.74
CA GLU A 293 11.50 10.83 -2.05
C GLU A 293 12.60 10.91 -3.12
N HIS A 294 13.50 9.94 -3.16
CA HIS A 294 14.61 9.89 -4.13
C HIS A 294 14.73 8.49 -4.76
N PRO A 295 13.83 8.17 -5.72
CA PRO A 295 13.82 6.86 -6.38
C PRO A 295 15.18 6.51 -7.00
N GLY A 296 15.61 5.25 -6.84
CA GLY A 296 16.86 4.74 -7.43
C GLY A 296 18.14 5.12 -6.69
N ARG A 297 18.12 6.09 -5.76
CA ARG A 297 19.32 6.53 -5.02
C ARG A 297 19.74 5.57 -3.91
N PHE A 298 18.81 4.77 -3.38
CA PHE A 298 19.06 3.90 -2.22
C PHE A 298 18.63 2.46 -2.47
N THR A 299 19.40 1.51 -1.94
CA THR A 299 19.00 0.10 -1.81
C THR A 299 19.14 -0.33 -0.35
N LEU A 300 18.07 -0.87 0.23
CA LEU A 300 18.08 -1.37 1.60
C LEU A 300 18.33 -2.88 1.56
N VAL A 301 19.32 -3.33 2.31
CA VAL A 301 19.63 -4.76 2.43
C VAL A 301 19.70 -5.12 3.92
N ASP A 302 18.93 -6.12 4.32
CA ASP A 302 19.02 -6.67 5.67
C ASP A 302 19.66 -8.05 5.63
N ILE A 303 20.68 -8.29 6.44
CA ILE A 303 21.44 -9.55 6.46
C ILE A 303 21.29 -10.28 7.80
N ASP A 304 21.55 -11.58 7.83
CA ASP A 304 21.63 -12.39 9.04
C ASP A 304 23.07 -12.51 9.56
N ASP A 305 23.95 -13.16 8.78
CA ASP A 305 25.37 -13.34 9.08
C ASP A 305 26.23 -12.60 8.04
N PRO A 306 27.01 -11.59 8.45
CA PRO A 306 27.92 -10.86 7.56
C PRO A 306 28.99 -11.71 6.87
N ALA A 307 29.49 -12.76 7.52
CA ALA A 307 30.53 -13.62 6.96
C ALA A 307 30.00 -14.50 5.81
N GLU A 308 28.72 -14.88 5.89
CA GLU A 308 28.07 -15.77 4.92
C GLU A 308 27.28 -15.00 3.85
N SER A 309 26.89 -13.75 4.10
CA SER A 309 25.98 -12.98 3.22
C SER A 309 26.65 -12.16 2.12
N ALA A 310 27.97 -12.21 1.97
CA ALA A 310 28.69 -11.30 1.06
C ALA A 310 28.35 -11.52 -0.43
N HIS A 311 28.15 -12.76 -0.87
CA HIS A 311 27.77 -13.05 -2.26
C HIS A 311 26.31 -12.66 -2.52
N GLY A 312 25.43 -12.92 -1.57
CA GLY A 312 24.02 -12.54 -1.57
C GLY A 312 23.85 -11.03 -1.57
N LEU A 313 24.67 -10.28 -0.83
CA LEU A 313 24.70 -8.82 -0.86
C LEU A 313 25.08 -8.30 -2.25
N VAL A 314 26.09 -8.88 -2.90
CA VAL A 314 26.45 -8.52 -4.28
C VAL A 314 25.28 -8.79 -5.24
N ALA A 315 24.69 -9.99 -5.17
CA ALA A 315 23.56 -10.34 -6.01
C ALA A 315 22.31 -9.49 -5.71
N ALA A 316 22.13 -9.03 -4.47
CA ALA A 316 21.03 -8.18 -4.06
C ALA A 316 21.11 -6.81 -4.77
N VAL A 317 22.29 -6.22 -4.83
CA VAL A 317 22.52 -4.95 -5.56
C VAL A 317 22.34 -5.12 -7.07
N ASP A 318 22.80 -6.24 -7.63
CA ASP A 318 22.68 -6.55 -9.06
C ASP A 318 21.22 -6.86 -9.47
N SER A 319 20.37 -7.29 -8.53
CA SER A 319 18.96 -7.61 -8.81
C SER A 319 18.11 -6.40 -9.21
N GLY A 320 18.53 -5.19 -8.85
CA GLY A 320 17.78 -3.96 -9.05
C GLY A 320 16.56 -3.80 -8.13
N GLU A 321 16.26 -4.76 -7.25
CA GLU A 321 15.20 -4.60 -6.25
C GLU A 321 15.61 -3.52 -5.22
N PRO A 322 14.68 -2.63 -4.82
CA PRO A 322 15.01 -1.52 -3.90
C PRO A 322 15.20 -1.99 -2.46
N GLN A 323 14.60 -3.12 -2.07
CA GLN A 323 14.59 -3.63 -0.70
C GLN A 323 14.74 -5.14 -0.73
N LEU A 324 15.76 -5.65 -0.03
CA LEU A 324 16.03 -7.08 0.05
C LEU A 324 16.40 -7.51 1.47
N ALA A 325 16.17 -8.79 1.74
CA ALA A 325 16.78 -9.49 2.85
C ALA A 325 17.66 -10.62 2.29
N VAL A 326 18.87 -10.76 2.83
CA VAL A 326 19.76 -11.89 2.57
C VAL A 326 19.73 -12.77 3.81
N ARG A 327 19.37 -14.04 3.62
CA ARG A 327 19.36 -15.06 4.68
C ARG A 327 20.09 -16.28 4.17
N GLN A 328 21.16 -16.69 4.85
CA GLN A 328 21.99 -17.82 4.42
C GLN A 328 22.39 -17.69 2.94
N ASP A 329 22.80 -16.48 2.54
CA ASP A 329 23.16 -16.10 1.16
C ASP A 329 22.01 -16.10 0.13
N ALA A 330 20.79 -16.48 0.50
CA ALA A 330 19.61 -16.45 -0.35
C ALA A 330 18.88 -15.09 -0.29
N LEU A 331 18.38 -14.64 -1.44
CA LEU A 331 17.70 -13.34 -1.57
C LEU A 331 16.20 -13.47 -1.37
N PHE A 332 15.65 -12.53 -0.60
CA PHE A 332 14.22 -12.38 -0.39
C PHE A 332 13.81 -10.94 -0.62
N ARG A 333 12.63 -10.73 -1.20
CA ARG A 333 12.04 -9.41 -1.44
C ARG A 333 10.69 -9.25 -0.73
N PRO A 334 10.37 -8.07 -0.18
CA PRO A 334 9.13 -7.85 0.53
C PRO A 334 7.97 -7.64 -0.45
N ARG A 335 6.84 -8.32 -0.22
CA ARG A 335 5.57 -8.13 -0.93
C ARG A 335 4.40 -8.19 0.04
N LEU A 336 3.40 -7.32 -0.14
CA LEU A 336 2.13 -7.43 0.56
C LEU A 336 1.28 -8.51 -0.13
N VAL A 337 0.77 -9.43 0.67
CA VAL A 337 -0.13 -10.50 0.24
C VAL A 337 -1.35 -10.54 1.14
N ARG A 338 -2.45 -11.14 0.67
CA ARG A 338 -3.64 -11.31 1.50
C ARG A 338 -3.31 -12.18 2.72
N ALA A 339 -3.74 -11.73 3.89
CA ALA A 339 -3.55 -12.47 5.13
C ALA A 339 -4.41 -13.75 5.13
N PRO A 340 -3.93 -14.83 5.78
CA PRO A 340 -4.75 -16.02 5.98
C PRO A 340 -5.98 -15.71 6.84
N THR A 341 -7.01 -16.55 6.73
CA THR A 341 -8.26 -16.34 7.47
C THR A 341 -8.02 -16.47 8.98
N PRO A 342 -8.45 -15.50 9.80
CA PRO A 342 -8.33 -15.58 11.25
C PRO A 342 -9.06 -16.82 11.79
N ALA A 343 -8.43 -17.52 12.73
CA ALA A 343 -8.90 -18.83 13.20
C ALA A 343 -9.50 -18.80 14.62
N ARG A 344 -9.42 -17.67 15.34
CA ARG A 344 -9.71 -17.61 16.78
C ARG A 344 -10.74 -16.54 17.14
N SER A 345 -11.49 -16.80 18.20
CA SER A 345 -12.25 -15.75 18.89
C SER A 345 -11.38 -15.23 20.03
N THR A 346 -11.26 -13.91 20.14
CA THR A 346 -10.49 -13.26 21.21
C THR A 346 -11.47 -12.62 22.17
N THR A 347 -11.49 -13.11 23.41
CA THR A 347 -12.29 -12.51 24.50
C THR A 347 -11.43 -11.57 25.32
N LEU A 348 -11.86 -10.32 25.44
CA LEU A 348 -11.17 -9.29 26.23
C LEU A 348 -11.85 -9.18 27.59
N THR A 349 -11.37 -9.94 28.58
CA THR A 349 -11.92 -9.96 29.94
C THR A 349 -10.98 -9.28 30.92
N GLY A 350 -11.41 -8.20 31.57
CA GLY A 350 -10.63 -7.51 32.59
C GLY A 350 -10.44 -6.03 32.30
N THR A 351 -9.34 -5.47 32.80
CA THR A 351 -8.95 -4.07 32.59
C THR A 351 -8.27 -3.92 31.24
N VAL A 352 -8.80 -3.02 30.39
CA VAL A 352 -8.21 -2.69 29.09
C VAL A 352 -7.64 -1.28 29.12
N VAL A 353 -6.37 -1.13 28.75
CA VAL A 353 -5.63 0.14 28.74
C VAL A 353 -5.53 0.68 27.32
N LEU A 354 -5.92 1.94 27.10
CA LEU A 354 -5.75 2.66 25.83
C LEU A 354 -4.81 3.84 26.04
N THR A 355 -3.66 3.85 25.35
CA THR A 355 -2.78 5.03 25.32
C THR A 355 -3.16 5.95 24.18
N GLY A 356 -3.06 7.26 24.37
CA GLY A 356 -3.67 8.22 23.44
C GLY A 356 -5.19 8.24 23.55
N GLY A 357 -5.73 7.74 24.68
CA GLY A 357 -7.14 7.37 24.90
C GLY A 357 -8.18 8.46 24.65
N THR A 358 -7.76 9.71 24.45
CA THR A 358 -8.64 10.85 24.19
C THR A 358 -8.61 11.32 22.73
N GLY A 359 -7.81 10.71 21.85
CA GLY A 359 -7.76 11.00 20.42
C GLY A 359 -8.92 10.35 19.65
N ALA A 360 -9.25 10.86 18.45
CA ALA A 360 -10.41 10.41 17.68
C ALA A 360 -10.46 8.89 17.45
N LEU A 361 -9.35 8.29 17.00
CA LEU A 361 -9.25 6.84 16.79
C LEU A 361 -9.41 6.06 18.10
N ALA A 362 -8.80 6.53 19.18
CA ALA A 362 -8.91 5.88 20.49
C ALA A 362 -10.35 5.89 21.03
N ARG A 363 -11.12 6.95 20.75
CA ARG A 363 -12.55 7.04 21.10
C ARG A 363 -13.39 6.04 20.32
N ALA A 364 -13.14 5.90 19.02
CA ALA A 364 -13.78 4.90 18.18
C ALA A 364 -13.53 3.49 18.72
N VAL A 365 -12.27 3.19 19.04
CA VAL A 365 -11.87 1.90 19.63
C VAL A 365 -12.49 1.69 21.02
N ALA A 366 -12.49 2.71 21.89
CA ALA A 366 -13.07 2.62 23.23
C ALA A 366 -14.57 2.28 23.19
N ARG A 367 -15.33 2.94 22.31
CA ARG A 367 -16.75 2.63 22.07
C ARG A 367 -16.94 1.19 21.62
N HIS A 368 -16.19 0.78 20.61
CA HIS A 368 -16.25 -0.59 20.08
C HIS A 368 -15.92 -1.65 21.13
N LEU A 369 -14.91 -1.41 21.96
CA LEU A 369 -14.54 -2.32 23.04
C LEU A 369 -15.68 -2.49 24.07
N VAL A 370 -16.40 -1.43 24.42
CA VAL A 370 -17.51 -1.50 25.39
C VAL A 370 -18.76 -2.13 24.76
N THR A 371 -19.13 -1.71 23.54
CA THR A 371 -20.41 -2.11 22.93
C THR A 371 -20.33 -3.48 22.25
N ARG A 372 -19.20 -3.81 21.61
CA ARG A 372 -19.04 -5.05 20.82
C ARG A 372 -18.31 -6.16 21.56
N HIS A 373 -17.31 -5.81 22.37
CA HIS A 373 -16.49 -6.75 23.17
C HIS A 373 -16.89 -6.81 24.64
N GLU A 374 -17.91 -6.03 25.05
CA GLU A 374 -18.45 -5.98 26.41
C GLU A 374 -17.40 -5.69 27.49
N VAL A 375 -16.34 -4.96 27.15
CA VAL A 375 -15.30 -4.56 28.10
C VAL A 375 -15.90 -3.69 29.20
N ARG A 376 -15.71 -4.11 30.46
CA ARG A 376 -16.33 -3.46 31.63
C ARG A 376 -15.40 -2.52 32.38
N HIS A 377 -14.11 -2.54 32.11
CA HIS A 377 -13.16 -1.62 32.74
C HIS A 377 -12.16 -1.08 31.73
N LEU A 378 -12.25 0.21 31.44
CA LEU A 378 -11.34 0.94 30.56
C LEU A 378 -10.47 1.93 31.34
N VAL A 379 -9.18 1.95 31.02
CA VAL A 379 -8.23 2.96 31.50
C VAL A 379 -7.71 3.75 30.30
N LEU A 380 -8.09 5.03 30.21
CA LEU A 380 -7.71 5.92 29.12
C LEU A 380 -6.53 6.80 29.55
N LEU A 381 -5.34 6.52 29.01
CA LEU A 381 -4.12 7.27 29.31
C LEU A 381 -3.84 8.32 28.22
N SER A 382 -3.70 9.58 28.61
CA SER A 382 -3.20 10.64 27.73
C SER A 382 -2.60 11.78 28.52
N ARG A 383 -1.74 12.61 27.90
CA ARG A 383 -1.13 13.78 28.57
C ARG A 383 -2.18 14.76 29.13
N ARG A 384 -3.29 14.95 28.40
CA ARG A 384 -4.39 15.83 28.81
C ARG A 384 -5.29 15.18 29.86
N GLY A 385 -5.41 13.84 29.84
CA GLY A 385 -6.25 13.08 30.77
C GLY A 385 -7.69 13.63 30.79
N PRO A 386 -8.28 13.83 31.99
CA PRO A 386 -9.63 14.37 32.14
C PRO A 386 -9.82 15.76 31.51
N LYS A 387 -8.74 16.53 31.29
CA LYS A 387 -8.82 17.87 30.66
C LYS A 387 -8.90 17.82 29.13
N ALA A 388 -8.92 16.64 28.51
CA ALA A 388 -9.06 16.54 27.07
C ALA A 388 -10.49 16.90 26.64
N VAL A 389 -10.62 17.64 25.54
CA VAL A 389 -11.93 18.01 24.96
C VAL A 389 -12.76 16.75 24.71
N GLY A 390 -14.01 16.72 25.18
CA GLY A 390 -14.92 15.58 25.07
C GLY A 390 -14.61 14.37 25.97
N ALA A 391 -13.64 14.44 26.89
CA ALA A 391 -13.34 13.31 27.78
C ALA A 391 -14.50 12.96 28.72
N ASP A 392 -15.17 13.97 29.27
CA ASP A 392 -16.33 13.79 30.17
C ASP A 392 -17.52 13.19 29.42
N GLU A 393 -17.81 13.67 28.21
CA GLU A 393 -18.87 13.15 27.33
C GLU A 393 -18.66 11.68 26.99
N LEU A 394 -17.44 11.32 26.57
CA LEU A 394 -17.08 9.92 26.29
C LEU A 394 -17.19 9.06 27.55
N THR A 395 -16.74 9.57 28.70
CA THR A 395 -16.81 8.83 29.97
C THR A 395 -18.25 8.55 30.36
N ALA A 396 -19.14 9.55 30.25
CA ALA A 396 -20.56 9.39 30.51
C ALA A 396 -21.21 8.37 29.56
N GLU A 397 -20.97 8.50 28.25
CA GLU A 397 -21.47 7.59 27.21
C GLU A 397 -21.09 6.12 27.49
N LEU A 398 -19.80 5.86 27.73
CA LEU A 398 -19.32 4.50 27.99
C LEU A 398 -19.82 3.95 29.34
N THR A 399 -20.04 4.83 30.33
CA THR A 399 -20.62 4.46 31.62
C THR A 399 -22.09 4.08 31.51
N GLU A 400 -22.87 4.75 30.66
CA GLU A 400 -24.25 4.38 30.34
C GLU A 400 -24.32 2.99 29.68
N HIS A 401 -23.31 2.61 28.90
CA HIS A 401 -23.15 1.26 28.36
C HIS A 401 -22.59 0.24 29.36
N GLY A 402 -22.44 0.62 30.63
CA GLY A 402 -22.07 -0.26 31.74
C GLY A 402 -20.58 -0.54 31.89
N ALA A 403 -19.71 0.30 31.33
CA ALA A 403 -18.28 0.26 31.59
C ALA A 403 -17.88 1.21 32.72
N ARG A 404 -16.94 0.79 33.56
CA ARG A 404 -16.17 1.71 34.41
C ARG A 404 -15.06 2.31 33.56
N VAL A 405 -14.97 3.63 33.50
CA VAL A 405 -13.93 4.35 32.74
C VAL A 405 -13.09 5.22 33.67
N ASP A 406 -11.79 4.97 33.69
CA ASP A 406 -10.81 5.77 34.43
C ASP A 406 -9.95 6.56 33.42
N VAL A 407 -10.11 7.89 33.38
CA VAL A 407 -9.30 8.78 32.52
C VAL A 407 -8.13 9.34 33.33
N VAL A 408 -6.89 9.08 32.89
CA VAL A 408 -5.69 9.42 33.65
C VAL A 408 -4.76 10.30 32.82
N ALA A 409 -4.35 11.42 33.42
CA ALA A 409 -3.29 12.27 32.87
C ALA A 409 -1.94 11.58 33.05
N CYS A 410 -1.30 11.18 31.95
CA CYS A 410 -0.02 10.46 31.93
C CYS A 410 0.71 10.76 30.61
N ASP A 411 1.98 11.17 30.68
CA ASP A 411 2.87 11.11 29.51
C ASP A 411 3.40 9.68 29.40
N THR A 412 2.87 8.90 28.45
CA THR A 412 3.20 7.47 28.34
C THR A 412 4.61 7.22 27.80
N ALA A 413 5.27 8.27 27.28
CA ALA A 413 6.68 8.24 26.92
C ALA A 413 7.62 8.51 28.12
N ASP A 414 7.08 8.80 29.30
CA ASP A 414 7.82 8.78 30.57
C ASP A 414 7.57 7.44 31.26
N ARG A 415 8.62 6.63 31.39
CA ARG A 415 8.54 5.27 31.94
C ARG A 415 8.02 5.26 33.37
N ASP A 416 8.53 6.13 34.22
CA ASP A 416 8.20 6.14 35.65
C ASP A 416 6.77 6.66 35.85
N ALA A 417 6.36 7.66 35.07
CA ALA A 417 4.98 8.14 35.05
C ALA A 417 4.00 7.06 34.57
N LEU A 418 4.38 6.28 33.55
CA LEU A 418 3.57 5.16 33.04
C LEU A 418 3.46 4.03 34.07
N GLU A 419 4.57 3.64 34.69
CA GLU A 419 4.60 2.63 35.76
C GLU A 419 3.70 3.03 36.93
N ALA A 420 3.83 4.27 37.41
CA ALA A 420 2.97 4.81 38.47
C ALA A 420 1.49 4.87 38.08
N ALA A 421 1.17 5.17 36.82
CA ALA A 421 -0.21 5.20 36.33
C ALA A 421 -0.82 3.78 36.25
N LEU A 422 -0.08 2.81 35.73
CA LEU A 422 -0.52 1.41 35.62
C LEU A 422 -0.69 0.75 36.98
N GLY A 423 0.20 1.03 37.94
CA GLY A 423 0.17 0.47 39.30
C GLY A 423 -1.07 0.85 40.13
N ARG A 424 -1.93 1.75 39.65
CA ARG A 424 -3.20 2.14 40.30
C ARG A 424 -4.35 1.18 40.00
N PHE A 425 -4.18 0.28 39.03
CA PHE A 425 -5.24 -0.57 38.51
C PHE A 425 -4.80 -2.05 38.52
N PRO A 426 -5.75 -3.00 38.40
CA PRO A 426 -5.40 -4.39 38.14
C PRO A 426 -4.51 -4.53 36.90
N ALA A 427 -3.72 -5.59 36.86
CA ALA A 427 -2.91 -5.91 35.68
C ALA A 427 -3.81 -5.95 34.43
N PRO A 428 -3.40 -5.30 33.33
CA PRO A 428 -4.25 -5.19 32.16
C PRO A 428 -4.37 -6.54 31.44
N SER A 429 -5.59 -6.89 31.06
CA SER A 429 -5.85 -8.04 30.18
C SER A 429 -5.62 -7.69 28.71
N ALA A 430 -5.66 -6.40 28.37
CA ALA A 430 -5.31 -5.92 27.04
C ALA A 430 -4.79 -4.47 27.07
N VAL A 431 -3.95 -4.16 26.08
CA VAL A 431 -3.37 -2.84 25.82
C VAL A 431 -3.59 -2.50 24.36
N PHE A 432 -4.11 -1.31 24.10
CA PHE A 432 -4.24 -0.73 22.77
C PHE A 432 -3.42 0.56 22.72
N HIS A 433 -2.29 0.50 22.03
CA HIS A 433 -1.39 1.62 21.87
C HIS A 433 -1.74 2.42 20.61
N THR A 434 -2.46 3.54 20.79
CA THR A 434 -2.85 4.46 19.70
C THR A 434 -2.21 5.83 19.82
N ALA A 435 -1.26 6.02 20.73
CA ALA A 435 -0.60 7.31 20.90
C ALA A 435 0.37 7.57 19.72
N GLY A 436 0.33 8.79 19.19
CA GLY A 436 1.18 9.19 18.07
C GLY A 436 0.92 10.62 17.67
N VAL A 437 1.86 11.19 16.94
CA VAL A 437 1.77 12.50 16.30
C VAL A 437 2.34 12.37 14.89
N MET A 438 1.85 13.17 13.96
CA MET A 438 2.44 13.31 12.62
C MET A 438 3.07 14.69 12.49
N ALA A 439 4.11 14.77 11.69
CA ALA A 439 4.83 15.99 11.40
C ALA A 439 5.56 15.81 10.07
N ASP A 440 4.81 15.93 8.99
CA ASP A 440 5.29 15.63 7.66
C ASP A 440 6.32 16.70 7.23
N VAL A 441 7.48 16.23 6.78
CA VAL A 441 8.63 17.03 6.36
C VAL A 441 9.53 16.15 5.50
N ALA A 442 9.97 16.69 4.35
CA ALA A 442 10.88 16.00 3.44
C ALA A 442 12.20 15.65 4.15
N VAL A 443 12.83 14.55 3.73
CA VAL A 443 14.07 14.04 4.33
C VAL A 443 15.18 15.07 4.33
N ASP A 444 15.28 15.89 3.29
CA ASP A 444 16.29 16.96 3.14
C ASP A 444 16.20 18.05 4.21
N THR A 445 15.02 18.24 4.81
CA THR A 445 14.77 19.31 5.80
C THR A 445 14.38 18.79 7.17
N LEU A 446 14.21 17.47 7.31
CA LEU A 446 13.93 16.83 8.59
C LEU A 446 15.10 17.05 9.55
N THR A 447 14.82 17.62 10.71
CA THR A 447 15.82 17.81 11.77
C THR A 447 15.83 16.62 12.74
N PRO A 448 16.95 16.33 13.43
CA PRO A 448 17.00 15.33 14.50
C PRO A 448 15.92 15.55 15.57
N HIS A 449 15.68 16.81 15.97
CA HIS A 449 14.60 17.14 16.91
C HIS A 449 13.21 16.82 16.35
N GLY A 450 12.99 17.09 15.05
CA GLY A 450 11.75 16.76 14.35
C GLY A 450 11.49 15.25 14.31
N LEU A 451 12.55 14.45 14.12
CA LEU A 451 12.51 13.00 14.17
C LEU A 451 12.15 12.51 15.58
N ASP A 452 12.86 12.99 16.60
CA ASP A 452 12.68 12.59 18.00
C ASP A 452 11.26 12.84 18.52
N ARG A 453 10.70 13.98 18.13
CA ARG A 453 9.33 14.40 18.51
C ARG A 453 8.27 13.41 18.06
N VAL A 454 8.46 12.76 16.90
CA VAL A 454 7.51 11.79 16.32
C VAL A 454 7.76 10.39 16.87
N LEU A 455 9.03 10.01 17.06
CA LEU A 455 9.40 8.73 17.67
C LEU A 455 8.85 8.61 19.10
N ARG A 456 9.05 9.63 19.93
CA ARG A 456 8.80 9.59 21.38
C ARG A 456 7.41 9.06 21.78
N PRO A 457 6.28 9.64 21.31
CA PRO A 457 4.96 9.18 21.75
C PRO A 457 4.59 7.78 21.24
N LYS A 458 5.27 7.26 20.20
CA LYS A 458 5.04 5.94 19.62
C LYS A 458 6.05 4.91 20.16
N ALA A 459 7.31 5.03 19.75
CA ALA A 459 8.37 4.06 20.03
C ALA A 459 8.61 3.92 21.53
N ASP A 460 8.88 5.02 22.25
CA ASP A 460 9.17 4.95 23.69
C ASP A 460 8.00 4.40 24.48
N THR A 461 6.77 4.88 24.21
CA THR A 461 5.57 4.36 24.85
C THR A 461 5.46 2.85 24.67
N ALA A 462 5.64 2.34 23.45
CA ALA A 462 5.52 0.92 23.17
C ALA A 462 6.62 0.09 23.85
N LEU A 463 7.86 0.57 23.84
CA LEU A 463 8.99 -0.07 24.53
C LEU A 463 8.80 -0.07 26.06
N HIS A 464 8.31 1.03 26.64
CA HIS A 464 7.98 1.10 28.06
C HIS A 464 6.84 0.14 28.42
N LEU A 465 5.74 0.16 27.66
CA LEU A 465 4.63 -0.78 27.83
C LEU A 465 5.11 -2.23 27.73
N HIS A 466 5.99 -2.55 26.78
CA HIS A 466 6.58 -3.87 26.69
C HIS A 466 7.32 -4.21 27.99
N SER A 467 8.25 -3.36 28.44
CA SER A 467 9.02 -3.62 29.67
C SER A 467 8.15 -3.80 30.92
N LEU A 468 7.01 -3.12 31.00
CA LEU A 468 6.11 -3.14 32.15
C LEU A 468 5.05 -4.26 32.08
N ILE A 469 4.75 -4.78 30.89
CA ILE A 469 3.65 -5.73 30.65
C ILE A 469 4.19 -6.98 29.94
N GLN A 470 4.52 -7.97 30.78
CA GLN A 470 5.15 -9.24 30.42
C GLN A 470 4.20 -10.45 30.62
N ASP A 471 2.91 -10.21 30.85
CA ASP A 471 1.90 -11.28 30.91
C ASP A 471 1.67 -11.87 29.50
N PRO A 472 1.87 -13.18 29.28
CA PRO A 472 1.68 -13.82 27.98
C PRO A 472 0.21 -13.80 27.50
N GLU A 473 -0.76 -13.70 28.41
CA GLU A 473 -2.19 -13.66 28.05
C GLU A 473 -2.69 -12.25 27.70
N CYS A 474 -1.94 -11.22 28.10
CA CYS A 474 -2.30 -9.83 27.84
C CYS A 474 -2.27 -9.53 26.33
N ALA A 475 -3.43 -9.21 25.73
CA ALA A 475 -3.48 -8.81 24.34
C ALA A 475 -2.77 -7.46 24.15
N PHE A 476 -1.72 -7.40 23.35
CA PHE A 476 -0.88 -6.22 23.19
C PHE A 476 -0.97 -5.71 21.75
N VAL A 477 -1.82 -4.70 21.51
CA VAL A 477 -2.19 -4.22 20.18
C VAL A 477 -1.59 -2.84 19.94
N MET A 478 -0.83 -2.67 18.88
CA MET A 478 -0.17 -1.42 18.51
C MET A 478 -0.70 -0.91 17.19
N PHE A 479 -1.04 0.38 17.13
CA PHE A 479 -1.53 1.02 15.93
C PHE A 479 -0.34 1.63 15.20
N SER A 480 0.15 0.88 14.20
CA SER A 480 1.18 1.28 13.26
C SER A 480 0.54 1.96 12.02
N SER A 481 1.31 2.13 10.94
CA SER A 481 0.83 2.70 9.68
C SER A 481 1.49 2.04 8.49
N VAL A 482 0.72 1.89 7.40
CA VAL A 482 1.24 1.42 6.10
C VAL A 482 2.39 2.29 5.58
N ALA A 483 2.51 3.54 6.01
CA ALA A 483 3.65 4.42 5.69
C ALA A 483 5.01 3.80 6.07
N GLY A 484 5.06 2.96 7.11
CA GLY A 484 6.25 2.20 7.49
C GLY A 484 6.62 1.08 6.50
N LEU A 485 5.68 0.63 5.67
CA LEU A 485 5.86 -0.46 4.71
C LEU A 485 6.08 0.07 3.28
N THR A 486 5.26 1.02 2.84
CA THR A 486 5.34 1.59 1.49
C THR A 486 6.41 2.67 1.38
N GLY A 487 6.67 3.41 2.47
CA GLY A 487 7.44 4.64 2.43
C GLY A 487 6.63 5.75 1.74
N ASN A 488 6.22 6.77 2.50
CA ASN A 488 5.51 7.92 1.95
C ASN A 488 6.43 9.14 1.93
N PRO A 489 6.45 9.94 0.86
CA PRO A 489 7.19 11.20 0.84
C PRO A 489 6.80 12.10 2.02
N GLY A 490 7.79 12.70 2.68
CA GLY A 490 7.61 13.58 3.82
C GLY A 490 7.36 12.87 5.15
N GLN A 491 7.31 11.53 5.19
CA GLN A 491 6.91 10.78 6.39
C GLN A 491 8.04 9.94 6.99
N ALA A 492 9.30 10.32 6.78
CA ALA A 492 10.45 9.53 7.22
C ALA A 492 10.50 9.32 8.74
N ASN A 493 10.17 10.36 9.51
CA ASN A 493 10.07 10.29 10.98
C ASN A 493 8.90 9.39 11.45
N TYR A 494 7.76 9.48 10.78
CA TYR A 494 6.56 8.73 11.11
C TYR A 494 6.73 7.25 10.72
N ALA A 495 7.28 6.97 9.55
CA ALA A 495 7.62 5.63 9.09
C ALA A 495 8.60 4.96 10.06
N ALA A 496 9.68 5.65 10.46
CA ALA A 496 10.62 5.14 11.47
C ALA A 496 9.91 4.71 12.76
N ALA A 497 9.02 5.56 13.29
CA ALA A 497 8.30 5.27 14.53
C ALA A 497 7.34 4.07 14.41
N ASN A 498 6.72 3.89 13.24
CA ASN A 498 5.77 2.80 13.00
C ASN A 498 6.48 1.45 12.83
N VAL A 499 7.61 1.41 12.14
CA VAL A 499 8.36 0.15 11.92
C VAL A 499 8.97 -0.37 13.22
N VAL A 500 9.26 0.48 14.21
CA VAL A 500 9.61 0.04 15.57
C VAL A 500 8.46 -0.75 16.22
N LEU A 501 7.21 -0.36 16.03
CA LEU A 501 6.05 -1.09 16.57
C LEU A 501 5.89 -2.45 15.88
N ASP A 502 6.14 -2.49 14.57
CA ASP A 502 6.09 -3.72 13.78
C ASP A 502 7.17 -4.71 14.26
N ALA A 503 8.41 -4.24 14.43
CA ALA A 503 9.50 -5.02 15.01
C ALA A 503 9.18 -5.50 16.43
N LEU A 504 8.62 -4.64 17.28
CA LEU A 504 8.23 -5.00 18.65
C LEU A 504 7.16 -6.09 18.69
N ALA A 505 6.23 -6.11 17.73
CA ALA A 505 5.23 -7.17 17.65
C ALA A 505 5.86 -8.54 17.37
N HIS A 506 6.82 -8.59 16.43
CA HIS A 506 7.61 -9.80 16.18
C HIS A 506 8.44 -10.21 17.40
N HIS A 507 9.17 -9.26 18.00
CA HIS A 507 9.99 -9.50 19.18
C HIS A 507 9.17 -10.07 20.35
N ARG A 508 7.99 -9.50 20.64
CA ARG A 508 7.09 -10.02 21.69
C ARG A 508 6.66 -11.46 21.39
N ARG A 509 6.28 -11.77 20.15
CA ARG A 509 5.85 -13.13 19.78
C ARG A 509 6.98 -14.15 19.88
N ALA A 510 8.21 -13.77 19.52
CA ALA A 510 9.37 -14.64 19.69
C ALA A 510 9.68 -14.95 21.17
N LEU A 511 9.28 -14.08 22.09
CA LEU A 511 9.33 -14.31 23.55
C LEU A 511 8.13 -15.10 24.10
N GLY A 512 7.21 -15.55 23.25
CA GLY A 512 5.97 -16.21 23.66
C GLY A 512 4.91 -15.27 24.24
N LEU A 513 5.09 -13.95 24.09
CA LEU A 513 4.12 -12.94 24.49
C LEU A 513 3.19 -12.59 23.32
N ARG A 514 1.95 -12.21 23.62
CA ARG A 514 1.08 -11.60 22.61
C ARG A 514 1.61 -10.22 22.22
N GLY A 515 1.59 -9.91 20.93
CA GLY A 515 1.99 -8.62 20.38
C GLY A 515 1.56 -8.51 18.93
N LEU A 516 0.63 -7.62 18.61
CA LEU A 516 0.03 -7.40 17.29
C LEU A 516 0.26 -5.95 16.86
N SER A 517 0.92 -5.74 15.74
CA SER A 517 1.00 -4.40 15.11
C SER A 517 0.04 -4.31 13.92
N LEU A 518 -0.71 -3.22 13.83
CA LEU A 518 -1.66 -2.95 12.76
C LEU A 518 -1.16 -1.75 11.95
N ALA A 519 -0.55 -2.02 10.80
CA ALA A 519 -0.07 -1.02 9.85
C ALA A 519 -1.26 -0.48 9.03
N TRP A 520 -2.04 0.40 9.65
CA TRP A 520 -3.28 0.94 9.09
C TRP A 520 -3.05 1.78 7.83
N GLY A 521 -3.96 1.64 6.87
CA GLY A 521 -4.25 2.67 5.86
C GLY A 521 -4.95 3.89 6.48
N LEU A 522 -5.29 4.87 5.64
CA LEU A 522 -6.00 6.07 6.10
C LEU A 522 -7.41 5.72 6.60
N TRP A 523 -7.82 6.29 7.73
CA TRP A 523 -9.20 6.25 8.22
C TRP A 523 -9.89 7.56 7.89
N GLU A 524 -11.15 7.47 7.48
CA GLU A 524 -12.08 8.60 7.49
C GLU A 524 -12.36 8.98 8.95
N SER A 525 -12.12 10.22 9.32
CA SER A 525 -12.40 10.67 10.69
C SER A 525 -12.61 12.18 10.77
N ASP A 526 -13.60 12.60 11.56
CA ASP A 526 -13.70 13.96 12.06
C ASP A 526 -12.75 14.15 13.26
N GLY A 527 -11.79 15.07 13.17
CA GLY A 527 -10.85 15.41 14.25
C GLY A 527 -9.71 14.41 14.52
N GLY A 528 -9.42 13.50 13.60
CA GLY A 528 -8.27 12.58 13.65
C GLY A 528 -7.09 13.01 12.76
N MET A 529 -6.04 12.19 12.71
CA MET A 529 -4.83 12.47 11.90
C MET A 529 -5.13 12.66 10.39
N GLY A 530 -6.29 12.21 9.90
CA GLY A 530 -6.74 12.44 8.52
C GLY A 530 -7.73 13.59 8.32
N SER A 531 -8.14 14.31 9.38
CA SER A 531 -9.23 15.29 9.29
C SER A 531 -8.83 16.67 8.75
N GLU A 532 -7.53 16.95 8.65
CA GLU A 532 -6.99 18.21 8.11
C GLU A 532 -6.45 18.06 6.69
N LEU A 533 -6.61 16.88 6.07
CA LEU A 533 -6.13 16.63 4.71
C LEU A 533 -6.93 17.45 3.69
N SER A 534 -6.22 18.24 2.90
CA SER A 534 -6.73 18.92 1.72
C SER A 534 -7.22 17.93 0.66
N ALA A 535 -8.03 18.43 -0.29
CA ALA A 535 -8.47 17.64 -1.43
C ALA A 535 -7.28 17.08 -2.25
N THR A 536 -6.20 17.84 -2.35
CA THR A 536 -4.96 17.44 -3.03
C THR A 536 -4.27 16.28 -2.33
N GLU A 537 -4.18 16.28 -0.99
CA GLU A 537 -3.59 15.18 -0.22
C GLU A 537 -4.45 13.91 -0.28
N LEU A 538 -5.77 14.03 -0.26
CA LEU A 538 -6.67 12.88 -0.45
C LEU A 538 -6.53 12.27 -1.86
N SER A 539 -6.43 13.11 -2.88
CA SER A 539 -6.18 12.68 -4.26
C SER A 539 -4.81 12.00 -4.40
N ARG A 540 -3.77 12.50 -3.72
CA ARG A 540 -2.45 11.87 -3.63
C ARG A 540 -2.53 10.47 -3.05
N ILE A 541 -3.24 10.28 -1.94
CA ILE A 541 -3.42 8.96 -1.31
C ILE A 541 -4.14 7.99 -2.27
N LYS A 542 -5.20 8.44 -2.95
CA LYS A 542 -5.91 7.63 -3.96
C LYS A 542 -4.99 7.17 -5.09
N ARG A 543 -4.10 8.05 -5.56
CA ARG A 543 -3.10 7.76 -6.60
C ARG A 543 -1.98 6.82 -6.12
N SER A 544 -1.63 6.85 -4.84
CA SER A 544 -0.69 5.88 -4.24
C SER A 544 -1.23 4.44 -4.17
N GLY A 545 -2.49 4.25 -4.58
CA GLY A 545 -3.17 2.97 -4.65
C GLY A 545 -3.96 2.59 -3.42
N LEU A 546 -4.14 3.54 -2.49
CA LEU A 546 -4.85 3.35 -1.23
C LEU A 546 -6.13 4.18 -1.21
N SER A 547 -7.18 3.68 -0.59
CA SER A 547 -8.41 4.41 -0.31
C SER A 547 -8.65 4.54 1.18
N PRO A 548 -9.30 5.62 1.65
CA PRO A 548 -9.73 5.72 3.04
C PRO A 548 -10.65 4.55 3.43
N LEU A 549 -10.48 4.08 4.67
CA LEU A 549 -11.36 3.16 5.36
C LEU A 549 -12.40 3.97 6.13
N THR A 550 -13.67 3.59 6.02
CA THR A 550 -14.68 4.15 6.93
C THR A 550 -14.37 3.69 8.37
N GLN A 551 -14.89 4.41 9.36
CA GLN A 551 -14.73 4.01 10.77
C GLN A 551 -15.27 2.59 11.04
N GLU A 552 -16.40 2.23 10.44
CA GLU A 552 -17.00 0.90 10.56
C GLU A 552 -16.11 -0.19 9.95
N GLN A 553 -15.58 0.05 8.74
CA GLN A 553 -14.64 -0.87 8.09
C GLN A 553 -13.38 -1.06 8.95
N GLY A 554 -12.84 0.03 9.49
CA GLY A 554 -11.66 0.00 10.35
C GLY A 554 -11.89 -0.83 11.63
N LEU A 555 -13.03 -0.66 12.30
CA LEU A 555 -13.39 -1.42 13.51
C LEU A 555 -13.64 -2.91 13.21
N HIS A 556 -14.27 -3.24 12.07
CA HIS A 556 -14.42 -4.64 11.67
C HIS A 556 -13.06 -5.30 11.37
N LEU A 557 -12.15 -4.58 10.70
CA LEU A 557 -10.81 -5.06 10.44
C LEU A 557 -9.99 -5.24 11.73
N LEU A 558 -10.24 -4.40 12.74
CA LEU A 558 -9.65 -4.58 14.07
C LEU A 558 -10.09 -5.92 14.67
N ASP A 559 -11.39 -6.24 14.63
CA ASP A 559 -11.91 -7.52 15.12
C ASP A 559 -11.29 -8.71 14.39
N ALA A 560 -11.21 -8.64 13.07
CA ALA A 560 -10.58 -9.66 12.24
C ALA A 560 -9.08 -9.84 12.58
N ALA A 561 -8.38 -8.74 12.86
CA ALA A 561 -6.97 -8.78 13.20
C ALA A 561 -6.71 -9.34 14.61
N LEU A 562 -7.57 -9.04 15.59
CA LEU A 562 -7.49 -9.59 16.95
C LEU A 562 -7.63 -11.12 16.97
N ALA A 563 -8.29 -11.69 15.97
CA ALA A 563 -8.48 -13.12 15.77
C ALA A 563 -7.30 -13.83 15.06
N SER A 564 -6.28 -13.07 14.64
CA SER A 564 -5.15 -13.56 13.86
C SER A 564 -3.94 -13.92 14.71
N ASP A 565 -3.18 -14.91 14.27
CA ASP A 565 -1.90 -15.27 14.88
C ASP A 565 -0.71 -14.43 14.33
N GLU A 566 -0.93 -13.60 13.30
CA GLU A 566 0.10 -12.85 12.57
C GLU A 566 0.74 -11.68 13.34
N ALA A 567 2.10 -11.66 13.34
CA ALA A 567 3.01 -10.52 13.57
C ALA A 567 2.38 -9.12 13.50
N VAL A 568 2.23 -8.78 12.25
CA VAL A 568 1.96 -7.47 11.73
C VAL A 568 0.94 -7.69 10.62
N LEU A 569 -0.16 -6.96 10.70
CA LEU A 569 -1.18 -6.95 9.67
C LEU A 569 -1.30 -5.54 9.13
N SER A 570 -1.66 -5.42 7.86
CA SER A 570 -1.88 -4.14 7.20
C SER A 570 -3.33 -4.08 6.75
N PRO A 571 -4.24 -3.51 7.56
CA PRO A 571 -5.61 -3.29 7.14
C PRO A 571 -5.63 -2.09 6.20
N ILE A 572 -5.74 -2.36 4.90
CA ILE A 572 -5.71 -1.37 3.84
C ILE A 572 -6.80 -1.64 2.80
N ARG A 573 -7.42 -0.58 2.31
CA ARG A 573 -8.30 -0.64 1.14
C ARG A 573 -7.52 -0.16 -0.07
N LEU A 574 -7.44 -1.01 -1.10
CA LEU A 574 -6.78 -0.66 -2.35
C LEU A 574 -7.75 0.12 -3.25
N SER A 575 -7.24 1.10 -3.99
CA SER A 575 -7.99 1.79 -5.05
C SER A 575 -7.81 1.05 -6.39
N GLU A 576 -8.82 1.07 -7.25
CA GLU A 576 -8.74 0.48 -8.60
C GLU A 576 -7.65 1.16 -9.46
N ALA A 577 -7.50 2.48 -9.32
CA ALA A 577 -6.43 3.25 -9.94
C ALA A 577 -5.04 2.80 -9.47
N GLY A 578 -4.92 2.44 -8.19
CA GLY A 578 -3.72 1.83 -7.63
C GLY A 578 -3.33 0.55 -8.32
N LEU A 579 -4.30 -0.34 -8.54
CA LEU A 579 -4.08 -1.67 -9.11
C LEU A 579 -3.80 -1.66 -10.62
N THR A 580 -3.97 -0.52 -11.29
CA THR A 580 -3.83 -0.38 -12.74
C THR A 580 -2.76 0.64 -13.16
N GLY A 581 -2.22 1.42 -12.22
CA GLY A 581 -1.16 2.42 -12.44
C GLY A 581 0.25 1.99 -12.03
N ASP A 582 1.10 2.97 -11.69
CA ASP A 582 2.48 2.76 -11.19
C ASP A 582 2.46 2.19 -9.77
N MET A 583 2.23 0.89 -9.64
CA MET A 583 2.19 0.19 -8.36
C MET A 583 3.57 0.21 -7.68
N PRO A 584 3.66 0.64 -6.41
CA PRO A 584 4.85 0.37 -5.59
C PRO A 584 5.20 -1.12 -5.66
N PRO A 585 6.49 -1.51 -5.81
CA PRO A 585 6.89 -2.91 -5.96
C PRO A 585 6.35 -3.82 -4.84
N ILE A 586 6.18 -3.30 -3.63
CA ILE A 586 5.60 -4.02 -2.49
C ILE A 586 4.15 -4.47 -2.74
N LEU A 587 3.37 -3.76 -3.56
CA LEU A 587 1.97 -4.09 -3.89
C LEU A 587 1.83 -4.97 -5.14
N ALA A 588 2.92 -5.25 -5.87
CA ALA A 588 2.87 -5.91 -7.18
C ALA A 588 2.13 -7.26 -7.19
N GLU A 589 2.14 -8.00 -6.08
CA GLU A 589 1.44 -9.29 -5.93
C GLU A 589 -0.09 -9.18 -5.84
N LEU A 590 -0.61 -7.97 -5.65
CA LEU A 590 -2.04 -7.68 -5.53
C LEU A 590 -2.62 -7.16 -6.85
N ALA A 591 -1.77 -6.81 -7.82
CA ALA A 591 -2.20 -6.41 -9.15
C ALA A 591 -2.85 -7.60 -9.89
N PRO A 592 -3.93 -7.37 -10.66
CA PRO A 592 -4.36 -8.33 -11.65
C PRO A 592 -3.23 -8.55 -12.68
N ALA A 593 -3.03 -9.78 -13.14
CA ALA A 593 -1.98 -10.11 -14.10
C ALA A 593 -2.17 -9.31 -15.41
N ARG A 594 -1.37 -8.24 -15.59
CA ARG A 594 -1.29 -7.52 -16.88
C ARG A 594 -0.23 -8.16 -17.75
N SER A 595 -0.49 -8.22 -19.06
CA SER A 595 0.58 -8.26 -20.03
C SER A 595 1.18 -6.87 -20.12
N ASP A 596 2.45 -6.73 -19.73
CA ASP A 596 3.18 -5.47 -19.88
C ASP A 596 3.31 -5.14 -21.37
N ARG A 597 2.50 -4.18 -21.82
CA ARG A 597 2.78 -3.37 -23.00
C ARG A 597 2.55 -1.93 -22.60
N HIS A 598 3.64 -1.22 -22.33
CA HIS A 598 3.67 0.24 -22.39
C HIS A 598 3.63 0.58 -23.87
N ASP A 599 2.55 1.21 -24.35
CA ASP A 599 2.49 1.63 -25.74
C ASP A 599 3.37 2.89 -25.89
N PRO A 600 4.35 2.94 -26.80
CA PRO A 600 5.23 4.10 -26.99
C PRO A 600 4.46 5.41 -27.27
N ALA A 601 3.21 5.31 -27.73
CA ALA A 601 2.31 6.42 -27.99
C ALA A 601 1.97 7.27 -26.75
N ASP A 602 2.04 6.71 -25.54
CA ASP A 602 1.74 7.43 -24.29
C ASP A 602 2.93 8.25 -23.74
N SER A 603 4.12 8.12 -24.35
CA SER A 603 5.31 8.88 -23.96
C SER A 603 5.35 10.24 -24.66
N LEU A 604 5.93 11.26 -24.00
CA LEU A 604 6.11 12.57 -24.64
C LEU A 604 6.95 12.46 -25.92
N VAL A 605 7.89 11.52 -25.98
CA VAL A 605 8.70 11.23 -27.17
C VAL A 605 7.82 10.73 -28.32
N GLY A 606 6.94 9.76 -28.06
CA GLY A 606 5.98 9.26 -29.04
C GLY A 606 5.03 10.36 -29.53
N LEU A 607 4.45 11.13 -28.61
CA LEU A 607 3.55 12.25 -28.92
C LEU A 607 4.23 13.30 -29.81
N LEU A 608 5.47 13.69 -29.50
CA LEU A 608 6.20 14.69 -30.28
C LEU A 608 6.68 14.16 -31.63
N ALA A 609 6.98 12.86 -31.74
CA ALA A 609 7.42 12.23 -32.99
C ALA A 609 6.34 12.26 -34.08
N GLU A 610 5.08 12.13 -33.69
CA GLU A 610 3.92 12.11 -34.61
C GLU A 610 3.45 13.52 -35.03
N LEU A 611 3.87 14.57 -34.33
CA LEU A 611 3.41 15.93 -34.56
C LEU A 611 4.35 16.77 -35.45
N PRO A 612 3.82 17.68 -36.29
CA PRO A 612 4.59 18.70 -36.99
C PRO A 612 5.36 19.60 -36.02
N GLU A 613 6.53 20.09 -36.42
CA GLU A 613 7.39 20.94 -35.57
C GLU A 613 6.68 22.19 -35.01
N SER A 614 5.74 22.76 -35.77
CA SER A 614 4.91 23.90 -35.36
C SER A 614 3.95 23.60 -34.21
N GLU A 615 3.58 22.34 -33.98
CA GLU A 615 2.60 21.92 -32.97
C GLU A 615 3.26 21.29 -31.73
N ARG A 616 4.51 20.83 -31.85
CA ARG A 616 5.28 20.21 -30.76
C ARG A 616 5.42 21.06 -29.51
N SER A 617 5.48 22.39 -29.66
CA SER A 617 5.62 23.29 -28.52
C SER A 617 4.34 23.34 -27.67
N ALA A 618 3.18 23.44 -28.31
CA ALA A 618 1.89 23.47 -27.61
C ALA A 618 1.61 22.12 -26.95
N ALA A 619 1.86 21.02 -27.67
CA ALA A 619 1.68 19.67 -27.13
C ALA A 619 2.55 19.38 -25.89
N ALA A 620 3.80 19.86 -25.88
CA ALA A 620 4.66 19.72 -24.69
C ALA A 620 4.16 20.53 -23.49
N VAL A 621 3.59 21.72 -23.72
CA VAL A 621 2.97 22.52 -22.65
C VAL A 621 1.73 21.83 -22.10
N ASP A 622 0.83 21.35 -22.97
CA ASP A 622 -0.37 20.63 -22.55
C ASP A 622 -0.03 19.34 -21.80
N PHE A 623 1.04 18.65 -22.20
CA PHE A 623 1.56 17.50 -21.48
C PHE A 623 2.00 17.85 -20.05
N VAL A 624 2.78 18.93 -19.88
CA VAL A 624 3.20 19.40 -18.55
C VAL A 624 2.00 19.86 -17.72
N ARG A 625 1.04 20.56 -18.32
CA ARG A 625 -0.20 21.00 -17.65
C ARG A 625 -1.05 19.81 -17.21
N ALA A 626 -1.16 18.77 -18.03
CA ALA A 626 -1.86 17.54 -17.67
C ALA A 626 -1.17 16.81 -16.50
N ALA A 627 0.16 16.72 -16.53
CA ALA A 627 0.93 16.15 -15.43
C ALA A 627 0.75 16.96 -14.13
N ALA A 628 0.77 18.30 -14.22
CA ALA A 628 0.56 19.18 -13.07
C ALA A 628 -0.87 19.14 -12.52
N ALA A 629 -1.88 19.13 -13.40
CA ALA A 629 -3.29 18.99 -13.03
C ALA A 629 -3.52 17.67 -12.27
N ALA A 630 -2.93 16.58 -12.75
CA ALA A 630 -2.99 15.27 -12.10
C ALA A 630 -2.34 15.28 -10.70
N VAL A 631 -1.29 16.06 -10.49
CA VAL A 631 -0.64 16.21 -9.17
C VAL A 631 -1.47 17.06 -8.22
N LEU A 632 -2.03 18.17 -8.70
CA LEU A 632 -2.84 19.10 -7.92
C LEU A 632 -4.24 18.57 -7.63
N GLY A 633 -4.69 17.56 -8.37
CA GLY A 633 -6.02 16.96 -8.25
C GLY A 633 -7.10 17.76 -8.96
N PHE A 634 -6.74 18.46 -10.05
CA PHE A 634 -7.70 19.14 -10.92
C PHE A 634 -8.30 18.17 -11.95
N ASP A 635 -9.44 18.55 -12.53
CA ASP A 635 -10.20 17.71 -13.46
C ASP A 635 -9.56 17.67 -14.86
N GLY A 636 -8.74 18.67 -15.22
CA GLY A 636 -8.01 18.67 -16.49
C GLY A 636 -6.85 19.66 -16.59
N PRO A 637 -6.07 19.60 -17.69
CA PRO A 637 -4.93 20.50 -17.93
C PRO A 637 -5.34 21.98 -18.01
N ASP A 638 -6.59 22.26 -18.40
CA ASP A 638 -7.11 23.62 -18.54
C ASP A 638 -7.24 24.37 -17.22
N ASP A 639 -7.29 23.65 -16.10
CA ASP A 639 -7.30 24.23 -14.75
C ASP A 639 -5.92 24.72 -14.29
N VAL A 640 -4.86 24.38 -15.03
CA VAL A 640 -3.49 24.85 -14.78
C VAL A 640 -3.14 25.94 -15.80
N ASP A 641 -2.93 27.17 -15.34
CA ASP A 641 -2.50 28.27 -16.22
C ASP A 641 -1.05 28.05 -16.70
N ALA A 642 -0.81 28.15 -18.00
CA ALA A 642 0.46 27.84 -18.65
C ALA A 642 1.59 28.82 -18.27
N ASP A 643 1.24 30.07 -17.96
CA ASP A 643 2.19 31.15 -17.67
C ASP A 643 2.35 31.42 -16.16
N ARG A 644 1.58 30.71 -15.32
CA ARG A 644 1.58 30.92 -13.88
C ARG A 644 2.55 29.96 -13.18
N GLU A 645 3.23 30.48 -12.16
CA GLU A 645 4.16 29.67 -11.36
C GLU A 645 3.43 28.53 -10.65
N PHE A 646 4.03 27.34 -10.63
CA PHE A 646 3.50 26.16 -9.94
C PHE A 646 3.22 26.40 -8.45
N SER A 647 4.07 27.17 -7.77
CA SER A 647 3.90 27.56 -6.37
C SER A 647 2.62 28.37 -6.14
N ALA A 648 2.26 29.24 -7.09
CA ALA A 648 1.11 30.13 -7.02
C ALA A 648 -0.23 29.44 -7.31
N VAL A 649 -0.20 28.21 -7.85
CA VAL A 649 -1.36 27.33 -8.06
C VAL A 649 -1.45 26.19 -7.04
N GLY A 650 -0.59 26.21 -6.01
CA GLY A 650 -0.67 25.31 -4.86
C GLY A 650 0.26 24.09 -4.94
N LEU A 651 1.23 24.08 -5.85
CA LEU A 651 2.26 23.04 -5.87
C LEU A 651 3.27 23.31 -4.74
N ASP A 652 3.26 22.45 -3.72
CA ASP A 652 4.19 22.48 -2.60
C ASP A 652 5.47 21.66 -2.88
N SER A 653 6.39 21.58 -1.91
CA SER A 653 7.64 20.82 -2.07
C SER A 653 7.41 19.33 -2.37
N ILE A 654 6.31 18.75 -1.87
CA ILE A 654 5.96 17.34 -2.14
C ILE A 654 5.33 17.21 -3.54
N GLY A 655 4.49 18.16 -3.95
CA GLY A 655 3.89 18.21 -5.28
C GLY A 655 4.94 18.40 -6.38
N ASN A 656 5.97 19.19 -6.13
CA ASN A 656 7.13 19.35 -7.02
C ASN A 656 7.82 18.00 -7.30
N LEU A 657 8.04 17.22 -6.24
CA LEU A 657 8.63 15.89 -6.35
C LEU A 657 7.74 14.94 -7.16
N GLU A 658 6.42 14.95 -6.92
CA GLU A 658 5.48 14.10 -7.67
C GLU A 658 5.42 14.47 -9.15
N LEU A 659 5.45 15.76 -9.47
CA LEU A 659 5.48 16.24 -10.84
C LEU A 659 6.77 15.80 -11.55
N SER A 660 7.92 15.99 -10.90
CA SER A 660 9.22 15.54 -11.43
C SER A 660 9.23 14.03 -11.68
N ARG A 661 8.72 13.23 -10.75
CA ARG A 661 8.59 11.76 -10.91
C ARG A 661 7.67 11.39 -12.08
N SER A 662 6.50 12.03 -12.18
CA SER A 662 5.54 11.76 -13.25
C SER A 662 6.15 12.04 -14.63
N LEU A 663 6.85 13.18 -14.76
CA LEU A 663 7.50 13.59 -16.00
C LEU A 663 8.69 12.68 -16.33
N ALA A 664 9.54 12.34 -15.36
CA ALA A 664 10.69 11.45 -15.54
C ALA A 664 10.25 10.08 -16.09
N LYS A 665 9.15 9.54 -15.56
CA LYS A 665 8.59 8.27 -16.03
C LYS A 665 8.13 8.34 -17.50
N SER A 666 7.33 9.34 -17.83
CA SER A 666 6.72 9.44 -19.16
C SER A 666 7.67 9.95 -20.25
N THR A 667 8.83 10.48 -19.86
CA THR A 667 9.89 10.94 -20.77
C THR A 667 11.10 10.00 -20.81
N GLY A 668 11.28 9.14 -19.82
CA GLY A 668 12.49 8.34 -19.63
C GLY A 668 13.71 9.14 -19.16
N LEU A 669 13.55 10.42 -18.83
CA LEU A 669 14.64 11.31 -18.39
C LEU A 669 14.90 11.19 -16.88
N GLN A 670 16.15 11.40 -16.47
CA GLN A 670 16.48 11.66 -15.07
C GLN A 670 16.24 13.15 -14.79
N LEU A 671 15.26 13.45 -13.93
CA LEU A 671 14.88 14.83 -13.61
C LEU A 671 15.13 15.13 -12.13
N PRO A 672 15.79 16.25 -11.79
CA PRO A 672 16.04 16.61 -10.39
C PRO A 672 14.75 17.03 -9.67
N VAL A 673 14.75 16.98 -8.34
CA VAL A 673 13.61 17.39 -7.50
C VAL A 673 13.45 18.93 -7.49
N THR A 674 14.51 19.68 -7.82
CA THR A 674 14.50 21.15 -7.95
C THR A 674 13.93 21.66 -9.27
N LEU A 675 13.51 20.76 -10.17
CA LEU A 675 13.14 21.07 -11.54
C LEU A 675 12.12 22.23 -11.67
N THR A 676 11.12 22.26 -10.78
CA THR A 676 10.08 23.28 -10.79
C THR A 676 10.49 24.59 -10.12
N PHE A 677 11.66 24.64 -9.45
CA PHE A 677 12.27 25.90 -9.02
C PHE A 677 13.10 26.52 -10.14
N ASP A 678 13.84 25.69 -10.88
CA ASP A 678 14.65 26.11 -12.02
C ASP A 678 13.78 26.47 -13.24
N HIS A 679 12.61 25.84 -13.37
CA HIS A 679 11.61 26.04 -14.42
C HIS A 679 10.21 26.21 -13.80
N PRO A 680 9.85 27.43 -13.37
CA PRO A 680 8.73 27.65 -12.46
C PRO A 680 7.34 27.61 -13.10
N THR A 681 7.25 27.66 -14.44
CA THR A 681 5.98 27.65 -15.18
C THR A 681 5.86 26.40 -16.07
N PRO A 682 4.64 25.95 -16.42
CA PRO A 682 4.43 24.90 -17.42
C PRO A 682 5.15 25.15 -18.75
N VAL A 683 5.17 26.40 -19.22
CA VAL A 683 5.87 26.79 -20.46
C VAL A 683 7.38 26.61 -20.35
N ASP A 684 8.01 27.10 -19.26
CA ASP A 684 9.45 26.98 -19.05
C ASP A 684 9.89 25.52 -18.94
N LEU A 685 9.10 24.72 -18.21
CA LEU A 685 9.37 23.31 -17.99
C LEU A 685 9.22 22.49 -19.27
N ALA A 686 8.18 22.75 -20.07
CA ALA A 686 8.00 22.09 -21.36
C ALA A 686 9.15 22.40 -22.34
N ALA A 687 9.63 23.64 -22.35
CA ALA A 687 10.78 24.03 -23.16
C ALA A 687 12.08 23.32 -22.72
N HIS A 688 12.26 23.12 -21.41
CA HIS A 688 13.41 22.40 -20.88
C HIS A 688 13.38 20.90 -21.22
N LEU A 689 12.24 20.23 -21.01
CA LEU A 689 12.08 18.80 -21.33
C LEU A 689 12.36 18.51 -22.81
N ARG A 690 11.86 19.36 -23.71
CA ARG A 690 12.14 19.23 -25.15
C ARG A 690 13.62 19.31 -25.48
N ARG A 691 14.38 20.17 -24.77
CA ARG A 691 15.82 20.30 -24.96
C ARG A 691 16.55 19.03 -24.52
N LEU A 692 16.21 18.50 -23.34
CA LEU A 692 16.79 17.25 -22.83
C LEU A 692 16.50 16.05 -23.75
N LEU A 693 15.30 15.97 -24.33
CA LEU A 693 14.96 14.91 -25.28
C LEU A 693 15.77 15.00 -26.57
N GLN A 694 16.04 16.20 -27.09
CA GLN A 694 16.90 16.39 -28.26
C GLN A 694 18.36 16.04 -27.99
N GLU A 695 18.85 16.33 -26.78
CA GLU A 695 20.21 16.02 -26.35
C GLU A 695 20.44 14.52 -26.17
N ASN A 696 19.41 13.75 -25.78
CA ASN A 696 19.49 12.28 -25.64
C ASN A 696 19.32 11.50 -26.96
N GLU A 697 18.75 12.12 -28.00
CA GLU A 697 18.69 11.54 -29.35
C GLU A 697 19.97 11.74 -30.17
N SER A 698 20.87 12.62 -29.70
CA SER A 698 22.15 12.98 -30.34
C SER A 698 23.32 12.20 -29.75
#